data_AF-A0A8T0M194-F1
#
_entry.id   AF-A0A8T0M194-F1
#
_cell.length_a   1.000
_cell.length_b   1.000
_cell.length_c   1.000
_cell.angle_alpha   90.00
_cell.angle_beta   90.00
_cell.angle_gamma   90.00
#
_symmetry.space_group_name_H-M   'P 1'
#
loop_
_entity.id
_entity.type
_entity.pdbx_description
1 polymer ?
#
loop_
_entity_poly.entity_id
_entity_poly.type
_entity_poly.pdbx_seq_one_letter_code
_entity_poly.pdbx_strand_id
1 'polypeptide(L)'
;MATSSVLTTPAGSNSLLLDANARCMSQRPVRRLSNGGDKEDESKYAAATTATYEMLLQRLYQVNRFTAVKLGLGNMQKLNDAFGDPASQFEIVHVAGTNGKGSVAFKMAKALERSGYKTGLFVSPHVSSFRERVQVNGVLISESEVCEALSEIFNISAQLRIPATFFEITTMLAFMHFAKQGVDCVVLETGLGGRLDSTNIVTPMLSVITSIGMDHMRILGNTRESIAREKAGIIKPNVPVVVGPNTPVSVMMEVASRNNAPLVRVPLHVDFEDDYNAENTAIAREACMQLNALHALQTGGARESKELCVDLSSDRVNSALEARPPCRFQVLHVMRPNSKERKVTVVLDVAHNPQAVNRLVGLLHKQFSDKKFRFVCGFSADKAINKVLDKITNVCRESDPDASDKELEERIHLVKANHPRGASLEEINLALAMDTTEGDERREYESISTIKDGVNAALAASRASGHDEVVVVCGSVFLMAEARQALGLKEPVDSAALNAVAGSHMSTPESRLAVAAAEQEAEISTKHKIMDAYKTSVNASGSALLLELPQLVSQAQALILQHAAERSPSKLRSKFAQLVLAAPSAVGSNGDVQNLLTVVGDEVARLMSSIQLLQLWIQLQVPKVEDGNNFGVEVQKYAYTTLKEALEKWQKVWDSLADYSAARATAVEKINAKLSSETSTTTTATSSKGGKDGDEDKSVTAKVDKQSSIGTQAGEDAVAAVVELDIKWYFNLARALEGVRDQYAVTTDVITKNKEKIELPRGKNDRAGFNMF
;
A
#
# COMPACT_ATOMS: atom_id res chain seq x y z
N MET A 1 -33.68 13.87 -27.51
CA MET A 1 -34.29 13.16 -26.37
C MET A 1 -34.07 11.68 -26.59
N ALA A 2 -33.16 11.13 -25.79
CA ALA A 2 -32.63 9.79 -25.87
C ALA A 2 -33.33 8.91 -24.83
N THR A 3 -33.58 7.64 -25.16
CA THR A 3 -33.79 6.58 -24.17
C THR A 3 -32.98 5.36 -24.61
N SER A 4 -32.14 4.92 -23.68
CA SER A 4 -31.04 3.97 -23.84
C SER A 4 -31.52 2.52 -23.81
N SER A 5 -31.14 1.73 -24.81
CA SER A 5 -31.19 0.27 -24.78
C SER A 5 -30.01 -0.26 -23.95
N VAL A 6 -30.33 -0.92 -22.84
CA VAL A 6 -29.40 -1.64 -21.97
C VAL A 6 -28.82 -2.85 -22.72
N LEU A 7 -27.50 -2.87 -22.87
CA LEU A 7 -26.72 -3.99 -23.38
C LEU A 7 -26.68 -5.11 -22.34
N THR A 8 -27.30 -6.24 -22.65
CA THR A 8 -27.16 -7.52 -21.96
C THR A 8 -25.75 -8.07 -22.18
N THR A 9 -25.00 -8.27 -21.10
CA THR A 9 -23.75 -9.04 -21.09
C THR A 9 -24.05 -10.54 -21.18
N PRO A 10 -23.37 -11.33 -22.03
CA PRO A 10 -23.58 -12.76 -22.07
C PRO A 10 -22.88 -13.41 -20.87
N ALA A 11 -23.67 -14.05 -20.01
CA ALA A 11 -23.19 -14.99 -19.02
C ALA A 11 -22.48 -16.16 -19.73
N GLY A 12 -21.14 -16.15 -19.68
CA GLY A 12 -20.30 -17.25 -20.12
C GLY A 12 -20.58 -18.48 -19.27
N SER A 13 -21.45 -19.35 -19.77
CA SER A 13 -21.73 -20.66 -19.22
C SER A 13 -20.49 -21.55 -19.34
N ASN A 14 -19.79 -21.78 -18.23
CA ASN A 14 -18.91 -22.94 -18.10
C ASN A 14 -19.77 -24.21 -17.96
N SER A 15 -20.44 -24.55 -19.05
CA SER A 15 -21.03 -25.87 -19.30
C SER A 15 -20.06 -26.64 -20.18
N LEU A 16 -18.96 -27.13 -19.59
CA LEU A 16 -18.38 -28.36 -20.09
C LEU A 16 -19.32 -29.48 -19.64
N LEU A 17 -20.33 -29.75 -20.47
CA LEU A 17 -20.96 -31.05 -20.50
C LEU A 17 -19.83 -32.07 -20.59
N LEU A 18 -19.69 -32.87 -19.52
CA LEU A 18 -18.85 -34.04 -19.48
C LEU A 18 -19.36 -35.01 -20.54
N ASP A 19 -18.88 -34.83 -21.76
CA ASP A 19 -19.09 -35.79 -22.82
C ASP A 19 -18.27 -37.03 -22.44
N ALA A 20 -18.97 -38.11 -22.07
CA ALA A 20 -18.43 -39.37 -21.57
C ALA A 20 -17.59 -40.15 -22.60
N ASN A 21 -17.12 -39.49 -23.66
CA ASN A 21 -16.31 -40.04 -24.74
C ASN A 21 -15.13 -39.14 -25.18
N ALA A 22 -14.72 -38.15 -24.36
CA ALA A 22 -13.43 -37.49 -24.55
C ALA A 22 -12.29 -38.47 -24.24
N ARG A 23 -11.92 -39.28 -25.23
CA ARG A 23 -10.68 -40.07 -25.21
C ARG A 23 -9.54 -39.13 -24.88
N CYS A 24 -9.00 -39.28 -23.68
CA CYS A 24 -7.66 -38.86 -23.33
C CYS A 24 -6.76 -39.19 -24.54
N MET A 25 -6.16 -38.18 -25.17
CA MET A 25 -5.17 -38.42 -26.20
C MET A 25 -4.01 -39.14 -25.53
N SER A 26 -4.07 -40.46 -25.63
CA SER A 26 -3.05 -41.39 -25.21
C SER A 26 -1.71 -40.91 -25.76
N GLN A 27 -0.72 -40.85 -24.87
CA GLN A 27 0.69 -40.85 -25.24
C GLN A 27 0.86 -41.82 -26.42
N ARG A 28 1.30 -41.32 -27.58
CA ARG A 28 1.64 -42.22 -28.69
C ARG A 28 2.82 -43.07 -28.22
N PRO A 29 2.68 -44.41 -28.15
CA PRO A 29 3.80 -45.25 -27.77
C PRO A 29 4.81 -45.22 -28.92
N VAL A 30 6.07 -45.01 -28.55
CA VAL A 30 7.20 -45.29 -29.44
C VAL A 30 7.07 -46.76 -29.84
N ARG A 31 6.96 -47.03 -31.15
CA ARG A 31 6.99 -48.41 -31.69
C ARG A 31 8.30 -49.07 -31.25
N ARG A 32 8.23 -49.94 -30.24
CA ARG A 32 9.19 -51.04 -30.04
C ARG A 32 8.46 -52.36 -30.20
N LEU A 33 9.10 -53.25 -30.93
CA LEU A 33 8.62 -54.57 -31.31
C LEU A 33 8.37 -55.44 -30.07
N SER A 34 7.20 -56.07 -30.06
CA SER A 34 6.75 -57.25 -29.31
C SER A 34 7.66 -57.87 -28.24
N ASN A 35 7.16 -57.96 -27.00
CA ASN A 35 6.87 -59.24 -26.33
C ASN A 35 5.98 -59.03 -25.09
N GLY A 36 5.01 -59.91 -24.87
CA GLY A 36 4.06 -59.82 -23.76
C GLY A 36 4.71 -60.18 -22.42
N GLY A 37 5.06 -59.18 -21.61
CA GLY A 37 5.48 -59.32 -20.21
C GLY A 37 5.27 -58.09 -19.31
N ASP A 38 4.82 -56.94 -19.83
CA ASP A 38 5.29 -55.64 -19.32
C ASP A 38 4.40 -54.89 -18.30
N LYS A 39 3.24 -55.40 -17.87
CA LYS A 39 2.35 -54.62 -16.96
C LYS A 39 2.83 -54.57 -15.51
N GLU A 40 3.47 -55.61 -15.01
CA GLU A 40 4.01 -55.62 -13.64
C GLU A 40 5.29 -54.79 -13.51
N ASP A 41 6.14 -54.78 -14.54
CA ASP A 41 7.38 -54.01 -14.54
C ASP A 41 7.13 -52.51 -14.75
N GLU A 42 6.14 -52.10 -15.57
CA GLU A 42 5.71 -50.70 -15.67
C GLU A 42 5.17 -50.16 -14.34
N SER A 43 4.39 -50.96 -13.60
CA SER A 43 3.84 -50.57 -12.29
C SER A 43 4.93 -50.43 -11.23
N LYS A 44 5.94 -51.31 -11.23
CA LYS A 44 7.08 -51.23 -10.32
C LYS A 44 7.97 -50.02 -10.62
N TYR A 45 8.21 -49.75 -11.91
CA TYR A 45 9.01 -48.60 -12.35
C TYR A 45 8.33 -47.26 -11.99
N ALA A 46 7.02 -47.16 -12.20
CA ALA A 46 6.24 -45.99 -11.78
C ALA A 46 6.32 -45.78 -10.25
N ALA A 47 6.13 -46.83 -9.46
CA ALA A 47 6.22 -46.75 -7.99
C ALA A 47 7.63 -46.33 -7.51
N ALA A 48 8.69 -46.85 -8.12
CA ALA A 48 10.07 -46.48 -7.79
C ALA A 48 10.39 -45.01 -8.15
N THR A 49 9.82 -44.52 -9.26
CA THR A 49 9.97 -43.12 -9.70
C THR A 49 9.30 -42.18 -8.70
N THR A 50 8.08 -42.49 -8.26
CA THR A 50 7.36 -41.69 -7.26
C THR A 50 8.06 -41.68 -5.91
N ALA A 51 8.61 -42.82 -5.44
CA ALA A 51 9.40 -42.86 -4.21
C ALA A 51 10.66 -41.99 -4.28
N THR A 52 11.34 -41.98 -5.43
CA THR A 52 12.52 -41.13 -5.68
C THR A 52 12.15 -39.65 -5.71
N TYR A 53 11.02 -39.32 -6.34
CA TYR A 53 10.47 -37.97 -6.39
C TYR A 53 10.18 -37.42 -5.00
N GLU A 54 9.49 -38.19 -4.16
CA GLU A 54 9.20 -37.80 -2.78
C GLU A 54 10.49 -37.58 -1.98
N MET A 55 11.45 -38.51 -2.07
CA MET A 55 12.74 -38.39 -1.38
C MET A 55 13.49 -37.11 -1.78
N LEU A 56 13.58 -36.80 -3.07
CA LEU A 56 14.28 -35.62 -3.57
C LEU A 56 13.58 -34.32 -3.20
N LEU A 57 12.24 -34.28 -3.22
CA LEU A 57 11.49 -33.12 -2.75
C LEU A 57 11.57 -32.93 -1.24
N GLN A 58 11.55 -34.00 -0.44
CA GLN A 58 11.81 -33.90 0.99
C GLN A 58 13.20 -33.31 1.25
N ARG A 59 14.23 -33.74 0.50
CA ARG A 59 15.57 -33.15 0.55
C ARG A 59 15.53 -31.68 0.17
N LEU A 60 14.84 -31.31 -0.92
CA LEU A 60 14.69 -29.93 -1.38
C LEU A 60 14.03 -29.04 -0.32
N TYR A 61 12.96 -29.51 0.31
CA TYR A 61 12.30 -28.83 1.42
C TYR A 61 13.15 -28.75 2.68
N GLN A 62 14.30 -29.44 2.73
CA GLN A 62 15.24 -29.46 3.84
C GLN A 62 16.50 -28.59 3.67
N VAL A 63 16.74 -28.03 2.47
CA VAL A 63 18.00 -27.36 2.10
C VAL A 63 18.32 -26.12 2.96
N ASN A 64 17.32 -25.56 3.65
CA ASN A 64 17.47 -24.34 4.45
C ASN A 64 17.13 -24.53 5.94
N ARG A 65 17.21 -25.77 6.47
CA ARG A 65 16.76 -26.10 7.84
C ARG A 65 17.49 -25.35 8.93
N PHE A 66 18.75 -25.04 8.69
CA PHE A 66 19.68 -24.53 9.69
C PHE A 66 20.35 -23.23 9.24
N THR A 67 19.93 -22.63 8.12
CA THR A 67 20.53 -21.44 7.52
C THR A 67 19.45 -20.43 7.15
N ALA A 68 19.54 -19.23 7.74
CA ALA A 68 18.65 -18.12 7.40
C ALA A 68 18.73 -17.82 5.89
N VAL A 69 17.58 -17.52 5.27
CA VAL A 69 17.51 -17.15 3.85
C VAL A 69 18.36 -15.90 3.63
N LYS A 70 19.52 -16.08 3.00
CA LYS A 70 20.41 -14.97 2.64
C LYS A 70 19.93 -14.40 1.32
N LEU A 71 19.39 -13.18 1.34
CA LEU A 71 19.00 -12.47 0.13
C LEU A 71 20.25 -12.12 -0.70
N GLY A 72 20.19 -12.36 -2.00
CA GLY A 72 21.27 -12.08 -2.95
C GLY A 72 21.19 -12.97 -4.18
N LEU A 73 21.80 -12.52 -5.28
CA LEU A 73 21.80 -13.26 -6.55
C LEU A 73 23.01 -14.17 -6.73
N GLY A 74 24.00 -14.11 -5.83
CA GLY A 74 25.31 -14.74 -6.05
C GLY A 74 25.31 -16.27 -6.10
N ASN A 75 24.45 -16.94 -5.32
CA ASN A 75 24.34 -18.40 -5.38
C ASN A 75 23.62 -18.84 -6.66
N MET A 76 22.51 -18.18 -6.98
CA MET A 76 21.79 -18.40 -8.24
C MET A 76 22.66 -18.16 -9.48
N GLN A 77 23.48 -17.10 -9.52
CA GLN A 77 24.42 -16.84 -10.61
C GLN A 77 25.43 -17.97 -10.76
N LYS A 78 26.05 -18.42 -9.67
CA LYS A 78 26.99 -19.56 -9.71
C LYS A 78 26.34 -20.85 -10.22
N LEU A 79 25.09 -21.11 -9.84
CA LEU A 79 24.34 -22.24 -10.39
C LEU A 79 24.13 -22.06 -11.90
N ASN A 80 23.72 -20.88 -12.33
CA ASN A 80 23.44 -20.61 -13.74
C ASN A 80 24.69 -20.77 -14.61
N ASP A 81 25.83 -20.25 -14.15
CA ASP A 81 27.12 -20.39 -14.82
C ASP A 81 27.54 -21.87 -14.91
N ALA A 82 27.33 -22.65 -13.84
CA ALA A 82 27.67 -24.07 -13.79
C ALA A 82 26.84 -24.93 -14.76
N PHE A 83 25.62 -24.49 -15.10
CA PHE A 83 24.74 -25.15 -16.07
C PHE A 83 24.78 -24.51 -17.47
N GLY A 84 25.70 -23.57 -17.72
CA GLY A 84 25.90 -22.97 -19.04
C GLY A 84 24.78 -22.00 -19.46
N ASP A 85 24.27 -21.22 -18.51
CA ASP A 85 23.21 -20.21 -18.71
C ASP A 85 21.97 -20.73 -19.49
N PRO A 86 21.22 -21.72 -18.95
CA PRO A 86 20.06 -22.29 -19.65
C PRO A 86 18.98 -21.24 -19.99
N ALA A 87 18.89 -20.17 -19.21
CA ALA A 87 17.92 -19.09 -19.42
C ALA A 87 18.18 -18.26 -20.68
N SER A 88 19.37 -18.34 -21.27
CA SER A 88 19.72 -17.67 -22.53
C SER A 88 19.10 -18.32 -23.78
N GLN A 89 18.50 -19.51 -23.65
CA GLN A 89 18.02 -20.30 -24.79
C GLN A 89 16.57 -20.01 -25.19
N PHE A 90 15.88 -19.14 -24.45
CA PHE A 90 14.47 -18.79 -24.68
C PHE A 90 14.18 -17.35 -24.27
N GLU A 91 13.12 -16.78 -24.83
CA GLU A 91 12.69 -15.44 -24.49
C GLU A 91 11.96 -15.41 -23.14
N ILE A 92 12.00 -14.27 -22.43
CA ILE A 92 11.41 -14.17 -21.09
C ILE A 92 10.51 -12.95 -20.96
N VAL A 93 9.32 -13.16 -20.40
CA VAL A 93 8.49 -12.11 -19.80
C VAL A 93 8.58 -12.25 -18.29
N HIS A 94 9.04 -11.21 -17.60
CA HIS A 94 9.29 -11.27 -16.15
C HIS A 94 8.20 -10.51 -15.38
N VAL A 95 7.50 -11.19 -14.48
CA VAL A 95 6.31 -10.67 -13.80
C VAL A 95 6.56 -10.55 -12.29
N ALA A 96 6.48 -9.32 -11.78
CA ALA A 96 6.54 -9.00 -10.34
C ALA A 96 5.30 -8.24 -9.87
N GLY A 97 5.13 -8.14 -8.54
CA GLY A 97 3.94 -7.53 -7.94
C GLY A 97 3.58 -8.11 -6.57
N THR A 98 2.69 -7.45 -5.84
CA THR A 98 2.11 -7.99 -4.60
C THR A 98 1.02 -9.00 -4.95
N ASN A 99 -0.07 -8.56 -5.58
CA ASN A 99 -1.18 -9.40 -6.02
C ASN A 99 -1.25 -9.46 -7.55
N GLY A 100 -1.77 -10.57 -8.10
CA GLY A 100 -2.02 -10.72 -9.54
C GLY A 100 -0.87 -11.28 -10.38
N LYS A 101 0.34 -11.45 -9.82
CA LYS A 101 1.53 -11.98 -10.51
C LYS A 101 1.25 -13.31 -11.26
N GLY A 102 0.98 -14.39 -10.53
CA GLY A 102 0.64 -15.69 -11.13
C GLY A 102 -0.58 -15.64 -12.05
N SER A 103 -1.55 -14.74 -11.83
CA SER A 103 -2.71 -14.59 -12.69
C SER A 103 -2.37 -13.93 -14.03
N VAL A 104 -1.58 -12.86 -14.02
CA VAL A 104 -1.06 -12.23 -15.24
C VAL A 104 -0.12 -13.20 -15.97
N ALA A 105 0.76 -13.88 -15.23
CA ALA A 105 1.67 -14.88 -15.80
C ALA A 105 0.92 -16.01 -16.52
N PHE A 106 -0.12 -16.56 -15.87
CA PHE A 106 -1.00 -17.58 -16.44
C PHE A 106 -1.70 -17.10 -17.72
N LYS A 107 -2.30 -15.90 -17.68
CA LYS A 107 -3.03 -15.31 -18.82
C LYS A 107 -2.11 -15.09 -20.01
N MET A 108 -0.93 -14.53 -19.78
CA MET A 108 0.07 -14.33 -20.83
C MET A 108 0.57 -15.66 -21.41
N ALA A 109 0.87 -16.64 -20.55
CA ALA A 109 1.32 -17.94 -21.01
C ALA A 109 0.25 -18.63 -21.88
N LYS A 110 -1.03 -18.51 -21.51
CA LYS A 110 -2.15 -19.02 -22.31
C LYS A 110 -2.34 -18.25 -23.62
N ALA A 111 -2.17 -16.94 -23.62
CA ALA A 111 -2.24 -16.14 -24.85
C ALA A 111 -1.15 -16.51 -25.85
N LEU A 112 0.10 -16.69 -25.38
CA LEU A 112 1.23 -17.15 -26.19
C LEU A 112 1.02 -18.58 -26.71
N GLU A 113 0.56 -19.51 -25.86
CA GLU A 113 0.19 -20.88 -26.24
C GLU A 113 -0.87 -20.87 -27.35
N ARG A 114 -1.92 -20.04 -27.21
CA ARG A 114 -2.99 -19.90 -28.21
C ARG A 114 -2.55 -19.20 -29.49
N SER A 115 -1.44 -18.49 -29.45
CA SER A 115 -0.77 -17.88 -30.61
C SER A 115 0.21 -18.84 -31.29
N GLY A 116 0.33 -20.08 -30.81
CA GLY A 116 1.11 -21.14 -31.45
C GLY A 116 2.54 -21.32 -30.93
N TYR A 117 2.96 -20.54 -29.93
CA TYR A 117 4.28 -20.66 -29.33
C TYR A 117 4.34 -21.81 -28.32
N LYS A 118 5.50 -22.47 -28.22
CA LYS A 118 5.80 -23.38 -27.12
C LYS A 118 6.17 -22.54 -25.90
N THR A 119 5.24 -22.42 -24.96
CA THR A 119 5.36 -21.48 -23.84
C THR A 119 5.62 -22.18 -22.52
N GLY A 120 6.65 -21.74 -21.82
CA GLY A 120 6.90 -22.09 -20.42
C GLY A 120 6.18 -21.15 -19.46
N LEU A 121 5.69 -21.69 -18.34
CA LEU A 121 5.12 -20.93 -17.24
C LEU A 121 5.85 -21.34 -15.95
N PHE A 122 6.44 -20.35 -15.28
CA PHE A 122 6.99 -20.51 -13.93
C PHE A 122 6.18 -19.70 -12.93
N VAL A 123 5.59 -20.36 -11.92
CA VAL A 123 4.71 -19.74 -10.93
C VAL A 123 5.01 -20.18 -9.51
N SER A 124 4.64 -19.35 -8.53
CA SER A 124 4.78 -19.69 -7.12
C SER A 124 3.78 -18.96 -6.19
N PRO A 125 3.39 -19.58 -5.06
CA PRO A 125 3.53 -21.00 -4.72
C PRO A 125 2.64 -21.89 -5.60
N HIS A 126 2.66 -23.21 -5.36
CA HIS A 126 1.69 -24.15 -5.94
C HIS A 126 0.46 -24.33 -5.03
N VAL A 127 -0.61 -24.88 -5.59
CA VAL A 127 -1.84 -25.24 -4.89
C VAL A 127 -1.79 -26.70 -4.41
N SER A 128 -1.65 -27.66 -5.33
CA SER A 128 -1.79 -29.10 -5.05
C SER A 128 -0.50 -29.89 -5.25
N SER A 129 0.32 -29.54 -6.23
CA SER A 129 1.59 -30.22 -6.49
C SER A 129 2.76 -29.27 -6.80
N PHE A 130 3.96 -29.60 -6.32
CA PHE A 130 5.21 -28.92 -6.66
C PHE A 130 5.36 -28.69 -8.17
N ARG A 131 4.90 -29.65 -8.97
CA ARG A 131 5.00 -29.65 -10.44
C ARG A 131 4.21 -28.51 -11.09
N GLU A 132 3.21 -27.93 -10.41
CA GLU A 132 2.47 -26.75 -10.89
C GLU A 132 3.37 -25.53 -11.11
N ARG A 133 4.52 -25.48 -10.42
CA ARG A 133 5.49 -24.40 -10.54
C ARG A 133 6.13 -24.33 -11.92
N VAL A 134 6.17 -25.43 -12.67
CA VAL A 134 6.88 -25.53 -13.95
C VAL A 134 5.96 -26.22 -14.96
N GLN A 135 5.50 -25.46 -15.95
CA GLN A 135 4.58 -25.97 -16.98
C GLN A 135 5.06 -25.59 -18.38
N VAL A 136 4.84 -26.48 -19.35
CA VAL A 136 5.03 -26.19 -20.77
C VAL A 136 3.70 -26.41 -21.49
N ASN A 137 3.15 -25.37 -22.13
CA ASN A 137 1.82 -25.38 -22.74
C ASN A 137 0.72 -25.88 -21.80
N GLY A 138 0.81 -25.51 -20.51
CA GLY A 138 -0.10 -25.93 -19.46
C GLY A 138 0.04 -27.39 -18.99
N VAL A 139 1.02 -28.13 -19.50
CA VAL A 139 1.35 -29.48 -19.02
C VAL A 139 2.41 -29.37 -17.94
N LEU A 140 2.15 -29.98 -16.78
CA LEU A 140 3.09 -30.00 -15.66
C LEU A 140 4.35 -30.81 -16.00
N ILE A 141 5.52 -30.35 -15.54
CA ILE A 141 6.75 -31.16 -15.56
C ILE A 141 6.49 -32.55 -14.96
N SER A 142 7.06 -33.62 -15.53
CA SER A 142 6.88 -34.98 -15.00
C SER A 142 7.67 -35.22 -13.72
N GLU A 143 7.27 -36.21 -12.90
CA GLU A 143 8.03 -36.61 -11.71
C GLU A 143 9.46 -37.05 -12.07
N SER A 144 9.63 -37.79 -13.17
CA SER A 144 10.93 -38.22 -13.67
C SER A 144 11.83 -37.04 -14.04
N GLU A 145 11.30 -36.03 -14.74
CA GLU A 145 12.08 -34.84 -15.09
C GLU A 145 12.45 -34.00 -13.87
N VAL A 146 11.59 -33.96 -12.83
CA VAL A 146 11.95 -33.35 -11.55
C VAL A 146 13.10 -34.12 -10.89
N CYS A 147 13.02 -35.45 -10.86
CA CYS A 147 14.07 -36.30 -10.28
C CYS A 147 15.42 -36.11 -10.98
N GLU A 148 15.43 -36.10 -12.32
CA GLU A 148 16.62 -35.86 -13.13
C GLU A 148 17.25 -34.51 -12.79
N ALA A 149 16.48 -33.42 -12.89
CA ALA A 149 16.98 -32.08 -12.66
C ALA A 149 17.46 -31.86 -11.21
N LEU A 150 16.71 -32.31 -10.21
CA LEU A 150 17.13 -32.16 -8.81
C LEU A 150 18.42 -32.94 -8.51
N SER A 151 18.55 -34.13 -9.07
CA SER A 151 19.77 -34.94 -8.89
C SER A 151 21.00 -34.22 -9.44
N GLU A 152 20.89 -33.67 -10.65
CA GLU A 152 21.96 -32.88 -11.28
C GLU A 152 22.30 -31.63 -10.47
N ILE A 153 21.30 -30.84 -10.07
CA ILE A 153 21.50 -29.61 -9.30
C ILE A 153 22.12 -29.91 -7.95
N PHE A 154 21.67 -30.94 -7.24
CA PHE A 154 22.26 -31.30 -5.94
C PHE A 154 23.71 -31.77 -6.08
N ASN A 155 24.04 -32.51 -7.14
CA ASN A 155 25.41 -32.95 -7.39
C ASN A 155 26.34 -31.77 -7.68
N ILE A 156 25.95 -30.88 -8.59
CA ILE A 156 26.73 -29.66 -8.92
C ILE A 156 26.85 -28.74 -7.71
N SER A 157 25.75 -28.52 -6.97
CA SER A 157 25.76 -27.70 -5.75
C SER A 157 26.74 -28.23 -4.71
N ALA A 158 26.81 -29.56 -4.54
CA ALA A 158 27.73 -30.20 -3.61
C ALA A 158 29.19 -30.11 -4.10
N GLN A 159 29.45 -30.38 -5.38
CA GLN A 159 30.79 -30.31 -5.98
C GLN A 159 31.39 -28.91 -5.90
N LEU A 160 30.60 -27.88 -6.21
CA LEU A 160 31.03 -26.48 -6.24
C LEU A 160 30.82 -25.75 -4.89
N ARG A 161 30.29 -26.45 -3.88
CA ARG A 161 29.96 -25.91 -2.55
C ARG A 161 29.07 -24.66 -2.63
N ILE A 162 28.06 -24.69 -3.49
CA ILE A 162 27.08 -23.61 -3.64
C ILE A 162 25.93 -23.88 -2.64
N PRO A 163 25.77 -23.05 -1.59
CA PRO A 163 24.68 -23.23 -0.62
C PRO A 163 23.38 -22.62 -1.18
N ALA A 164 22.90 -23.19 -2.28
CA ALA A 164 21.69 -22.72 -2.97
C ALA A 164 20.46 -22.96 -2.11
N THR A 165 19.54 -22.00 -2.10
CA THR A 165 18.27 -22.10 -1.36
C THR A 165 17.23 -22.94 -2.10
N PHE A 166 16.16 -23.32 -1.41
CA PHE A 166 14.96 -23.95 -2.00
C PHE A 166 14.53 -23.25 -3.30
N PHE A 167 14.40 -21.93 -3.27
CA PHE A 167 13.87 -21.18 -4.40
C PHE A 167 14.87 -21.05 -5.55
N GLU A 168 16.18 -20.96 -5.26
CA GLU A 168 17.24 -20.96 -6.28
C GLU A 168 17.30 -22.31 -7.00
N ILE A 169 17.26 -23.42 -6.27
CA ILE A 169 17.25 -24.77 -6.87
C ILE A 169 15.98 -24.97 -7.73
N THR A 170 14.83 -24.53 -7.22
CA THR A 170 13.55 -24.61 -7.96
C THR A 170 13.58 -23.77 -9.23
N THR A 171 14.17 -22.58 -9.18
CA THR A 171 14.31 -21.69 -10.36
C THR A 171 15.26 -22.31 -11.39
N MET A 172 16.40 -22.86 -10.94
CA MET A 172 17.35 -23.53 -11.83
C MET A 172 16.72 -24.75 -12.51
N LEU A 173 15.97 -25.56 -11.76
CA LEU A 173 15.22 -26.70 -12.30
C LEU A 173 14.27 -26.26 -13.42
N ALA A 174 13.56 -25.15 -13.22
CA ALA A 174 12.67 -24.62 -14.24
C ALA A 174 13.44 -24.20 -15.50
N PHE A 175 14.55 -23.48 -15.37
CA PHE A 175 15.38 -23.07 -16.51
C PHE A 175 15.94 -24.26 -17.28
N MET A 176 16.47 -25.27 -16.59
CA MET A 176 16.94 -26.52 -17.21
C MET A 176 15.82 -27.24 -17.97
N HIS A 177 14.62 -27.33 -17.37
CA HIS A 177 13.48 -27.97 -18.01
C HIS A 177 13.03 -27.20 -19.26
N PHE A 178 12.90 -25.88 -19.20
CA PHE A 178 12.49 -25.05 -20.33
C PHE A 178 13.50 -25.11 -21.49
N ALA A 179 14.80 -25.05 -21.19
CA ALA A 179 15.86 -25.22 -22.18
C ALA A 179 15.80 -26.61 -22.83
N LYS A 180 15.69 -27.68 -22.04
CA LYS A 180 15.53 -29.07 -22.53
C LYS A 180 14.30 -29.23 -23.42
N GLN A 181 13.22 -28.52 -23.10
CA GLN A 181 11.99 -28.53 -23.88
C GLN A 181 12.05 -27.63 -25.12
N GLY A 182 13.06 -26.78 -25.29
CA GLY A 182 13.16 -25.87 -26.44
C GLY A 182 11.95 -24.93 -26.54
N VAL A 183 11.53 -24.37 -25.40
CA VAL A 183 10.42 -23.40 -25.37
C VAL A 183 10.81 -22.11 -26.12
N ASP A 184 9.83 -21.44 -26.71
CA ASP A 184 10.04 -20.16 -27.40
C ASP A 184 10.10 -19.00 -26.40
N CYS A 185 9.18 -19.01 -25.42
CA CYS A 185 9.06 -17.96 -24.42
C CYS A 185 8.66 -18.55 -23.05
N VAL A 186 9.21 -18.00 -21.97
CA VAL A 186 8.85 -18.29 -20.59
C VAL A 186 8.21 -17.07 -19.96
N VAL A 187 7.03 -17.25 -19.37
CA VAL A 187 6.45 -16.25 -18.47
C VAL A 187 6.86 -16.59 -17.04
N LEU A 188 7.74 -15.76 -16.49
CA LEU A 188 8.49 -15.99 -15.26
C LEU A 188 7.90 -15.15 -14.12
N GLU A 189 7.25 -15.76 -13.14
CA GLU A 189 6.80 -15.08 -11.91
C GLU A 189 7.94 -14.96 -10.88
N THR A 190 8.15 -13.76 -10.32
CA THR A 190 9.02 -13.58 -9.15
C THR A 190 8.44 -14.26 -7.90
N GLY A 191 9.28 -14.89 -7.07
CA GLY A 191 8.86 -15.45 -5.80
C GLY A 191 8.57 -14.39 -4.74
N LEU A 192 9.57 -13.55 -4.43
CA LEU A 192 9.49 -12.52 -3.41
C LEU A 192 10.23 -11.24 -3.83
N GLY A 193 9.59 -10.09 -3.68
CA GLY A 193 10.18 -8.81 -4.05
C GLY A 193 10.38 -8.72 -5.57
N GLY A 194 11.63 -8.70 -6.01
CA GLY A 194 12.04 -8.64 -7.41
C GLY A 194 13.55 -8.46 -7.56
N ARG A 195 14.10 -7.38 -7.00
CA ARG A 195 15.51 -6.99 -7.09
C ARG A 195 16.50 -8.11 -6.74
N LEU A 196 16.25 -8.81 -5.64
CA LEU A 196 17.09 -9.91 -5.13
C LEU A 196 16.41 -11.28 -5.25
N ASP A 197 15.36 -11.38 -6.05
CA ASP A 197 14.68 -12.64 -6.31
C ASP A 197 15.54 -13.54 -7.22
N SER A 198 15.55 -14.85 -6.99
CA SER A 198 16.34 -15.79 -7.79
C SER A 198 16.02 -15.74 -9.29
N THR A 199 14.80 -15.35 -9.65
CA THR A 199 14.42 -15.18 -11.06
C THR A 199 15.09 -13.96 -11.72
N ASN A 200 15.61 -13.01 -10.96
CA ASN A 200 16.14 -11.74 -11.48
C ASN A 200 17.59 -11.79 -12.00
N ILE A 201 18.15 -12.99 -12.15
CA ILE A 201 19.44 -13.18 -12.86
C ILE A 201 19.30 -13.01 -14.37
N VAL A 202 18.07 -13.01 -14.90
CA VAL A 202 17.78 -12.93 -16.33
C VAL A 202 17.68 -11.48 -16.85
N THR A 203 17.71 -11.33 -18.17
CA THR A 203 17.31 -10.11 -18.87
C THR A 203 16.08 -10.42 -19.73
N PRO A 204 14.88 -9.94 -19.37
CA PRO A 204 13.67 -10.27 -20.12
C PRO A 204 13.51 -9.39 -21.36
N MET A 205 12.62 -9.80 -22.27
CA MET A 205 12.11 -8.93 -23.35
C MET A 205 11.16 -7.87 -22.81
N LEU A 206 10.40 -8.21 -21.77
CA LEU A 206 9.38 -7.36 -21.17
C LEU A 206 9.30 -7.64 -19.67
N SER A 207 9.32 -6.57 -18.88
CA SER A 207 9.02 -6.64 -17.44
C SER A 207 7.58 -6.21 -17.18
N VAL A 208 6.90 -6.84 -16.22
CA VAL A 208 5.53 -6.52 -15.84
C VAL A 208 5.44 -6.35 -14.33
N ILE A 209 4.95 -5.20 -13.87
CA ILE A 209 4.66 -4.93 -12.45
C ILE A 209 3.14 -4.87 -12.26
N THR A 210 2.54 -5.87 -11.62
CA THR A 210 1.08 -5.97 -11.51
C THR A 210 0.47 -4.95 -10.55
N SER A 211 0.72 -5.08 -9.25
CA SER A 211 0.19 -4.20 -8.21
C SER A 211 1.17 -4.09 -7.04
N ILE A 212 1.05 -3.03 -6.23
CA ILE A 212 1.82 -2.84 -5.01
C ILE A 212 0.88 -2.66 -3.81
N GLY A 213 0.96 -3.61 -2.90
CA GLY A 213 0.27 -3.62 -1.60
C GLY A 213 1.22 -3.97 -0.45
N MET A 214 0.76 -3.76 0.77
CA MET A 214 1.50 -4.02 2.01
C MET A 214 1.57 -5.52 2.29
N ASP A 215 2.63 -6.19 1.83
CA ASP A 215 2.88 -7.60 2.10
C ASP A 215 4.38 -7.84 2.29
N HIS A 216 4.74 -8.86 3.06
CA HIS A 216 6.13 -9.21 3.39
C HIS A 216 6.96 -8.03 3.96
N MET A 217 6.34 -7.17 4.77
CA MET A 217 6.96 -5.92 5.27
C MET A 217 8.26 -6.15 6.06
N ARG A 218 8.38 -7.29 6.76
CA ARG A 218 9.61 -7.69 7.47
C ARG A 218 10.83 -7.79 6.55
N ILE A 219 10.63 -8.04 5.25
CA ILE A 219 11.68 -8.28 4.26
C ILE A 219 11.77 -7.13 3.25
N LEU A 220 10.63 -6.61 2.78
CA LEU A 220 10.56 -5.64 1.68
C LEU A 220 10.43 -4.17 2.17
N GLY A 221 10.36 -3.97 3.48
CA GLY A 221 10.19 -2.68 4.14
C GLY A 221 8.74 -2.32 4.43
N ASN A 222 8.57 -1.23 5.19
CA ASN A 222 7.29 -0.89 5.82
C ASN A 222 6.47 0.16 5.05
N THR A 223 6.84 0.52 3.81
CA THR A 223 6.07 1.47 2.99
C THR A 223 5.78 0.92 1.59
N ARG A 224 4.73 1.45 0.94
CA ARG A 224 4.41 1.06 -0.44
C ARG A 224 5.57 1.39 -1.39
N GLU A 225 6.28 2.49 -1.15
CA GLU A 225 7.42 2.94 -1.93
C GLU A 225 8.63 2.01 -1.76
N SER A 226 8.91 1.52 -0.54
CA SER A 226 10.00 0.56 -0.33
C SER A 226 9.71 -0.77 -1.05
N ILE A 227 8.48 -1.27 -0.91
CA ILE A 227 8.02 -2.49 -1.59
C ILE A 227 8.03 -2.32 -3.11
N ALA A 228 7.64 -1.14 -3.60
CA ALA A 228 7.69 -0.79 -5.02
C ALA A 228 9.11 -0.82 -5.57
N ARG A 229 10.10 -0.25 -4.87
CA ARG A 229 11.50 -0.28 -5.31
C ARG A 229 12.06 -1.69 -5.38
N GLU A 230 11.75 -2.55 -4.41
CA GLU A 230 12.15 -3.96 -4.45
C GLU A 230 11.56 -4.67 -5.67
N LYS A 231 10.27 -4.47 -5.96
CA LYS A 231 9.60 -5.11 -7.10
C LYS A 231 10.06 -4.54 -8.44
N ALA A 232 10.29 -3.24 -8.52
CA ALA A 232 10.81 -2.56 -9.70
C ALA A 232 12.26 -2.97 -10.04
N GLY A 233 12.95 -3.72 -9.17
CA GLY A 233 14.29 -4.26 -9.45
C GLY A 233 14.36 -5.27 -10.60
N ILE A 234 13.21 -5.71 -11.14
CA ILE A 234 13.15 -6.50 -12.39
C ILE A 234 13.14 -5.63 -13.67
N ILE A 235 13.06 -4.30 -13.54
CA ILE A 235 13.16 -3.39 -14.67
C ILE A 235 14.64 -3.33 -15.09
N LYS A 236 14.93 -3.74 -16.33
CA LYS A 236 16.28 -3.83 -16.86
C LYS A 236 16.59 -2.71 -17.85
N PRO A 237 17.87 -2.37 -18.08
CA PRO A 237 18.26 -1.32 -19.00
C PRO A 237 17.69 -1.51 -20.41
N ASN A 238 17.03 -0.48 -20.95
CA ASN A 238 16.42 -0.45 -22.28
C ASN A 238 15.34 -1.53 -22.54
N VAL A 239 14.86 -2.22 -21.50
CA VAL A 239 13.78 -3.20 -21.60
C VAL A 239 12.46 -2.53 -21.24
N PRO A 240 11.38 -2.65 -22.05
CA PRO A 240 10.10 -2.05 -21.70
C PRO A 240 9.50 -2.64 -20.43
N VAL A 241 8.65 -1.87 -19.78
CA VAL A 241 7.91 -2.28 -18.59
C VAL A 241 6.44 -1.90 -18.69
N VAL A 242 5.56 -2.87 -18.44
CA VAL A 242 4.13 -2.62 -18.20
C VAL A 242 3.87 -2.53 -16.71
N VAL A 243 3.19 -1.47 -16.30
CA VAL A 243 2.88 -1.18 -14.89
C VAL A 243 1.38 -1.11 -14.70
N GLY A 244 0.86 -1.95 -13.81
CA GLY A 244 -0.55 -1.94 -13.47
C GLY A 244 -0.98 -0.67 -12.71
N PRO A 245 -2.29 -0.43 -12.62
CA PRO A 245 -2.83 0.85 -12.18
C PRO A 245 -2.56 1.13 -10.70
N ASN A 246 -2.50 0.08 -9.87
CA ASN A 246 -2.37 0.12 -8.42
C ASN A 246 -0.91 0.09 -7.92
N THR A 247 -0.09 1.03 -8.41
CA THR A 247 1.35 1.10 -8.13
C THR A 247 1.79 2.54 -7.79
N PRO A 248 2.82 2.77 -6.95
CA PRO A 248 3.40 4.10 -6.74
C PRO A 248 4.08 4.61 -8.00
N VAL A 249 3.36 5.43 -8.77
CA VAL A 249 3.76 5.88 -10.11
C VAL A 249 5.10 6.61 -10.10
N SER A 250 5.37 7.43 -9.08
CA SER A 250 6.64 8.15 -8.94
C SER A 250 7.84 7.21 -8.89
N VAL A 251 7.75 6.15 -8.08
CA VAL A 251 8.81 5.12 -7.97
C VAL A 251 8.99 4.37 -9.28
N MET A 252 7.90 4.01 -9.96
CA MET A 252 7.97 3.28 -11.23
C MET A 252 8.61 4.13 -12.33
N MET A 253 8.23 5.41 -12.45
CA MET A 253 8.84 6.36 -13.38
C MET A 253 10.32 6.62 -13.06
N GLU A 254 10.67 6.77 -11.78
CA GLU A 254 12.04 6.95 -11.32
C GLU A 254 12.93 5.78 -11.73
N VAL A 255 12.51 4.54 -11.46
CA VAL A 255 13.29 3.34 -11.79
C VAL A 255 13.33 3.09 -13.30
N ALA A 256 12.22 3.31 -14.01
CA ALA A 256 12.19 3.17 -15.47
C ALA A 256 13.10 4.19 -16.15
N SER A 257 13.06 5.46 -15.73
CA SER A 257 13.94 6.51 -16.24
C SER A 257 15.42 6.20 -16.01
N ARG A 258 15.79 5.76 -14.80
CA ARG A 258 17.17 5.32 -14.50
C ARG A 258 17.67 4.19 -15.39
N ASN A 259 16.79 3.31 -15.83
CA ASN A 259 17.12 2.19 -16.71
C ASN A 259 16.89 2.51 -18.20
N ASN A 260 16.47 3.73 -18.56
CA ASN A 260 16.03 4.06 -19.91
C ASN A 260 14.99 3.04 -20.46
N ALA A 261 14.12 2.56 -19.57
CA ALA A 261 13.11 1.55 -19.87
C ALA A 261 11.82 2.24 -20.33
N PRO A 262 11.30 1.96 -21.54
CA PRO A 262 10.00 2.44 -21.97
C PRO A 262 8.91 1.94 -21.01
N LEU A 263 8.21 2.86 -20.35
CA LEU A 263 7.18 2.53 -19.37
C LEU A 263 5.79 2.76 -19.96
N VAL A 264 4.95 1.73 -19.92
CA VAL A 264 3.53 1.83 -20.24
C VAL A 264 2.71 1.52 -18.98
N ARG A 265 1.84 2.45 -18.61
CA ARG A 265 0.94 2.28 -17.47
C ARG A 265 -0.45 1.91 -17.96
N VAL A 266 -0.99 0.84 -17.39
CA VAL A 266 -2.38 0.43 -17.62
C VAL A 266 -3.30 1.45 -16.94
N PRO A 267 -4.24 2.08 -17.67
CA PRO A 267 -5.21 3.01 -17.09
C PRO A 267 -6.06 2.34 -16.01
N LEU A 268 -6.40 3.09 -14.96
CA LEU A 268 -7.35 2.61 -13.95
C LEU A 268 -8.77 2.65 -14.54
N HIS A 269 -9.51 1.56 -14.39
CA HIS A 269 -10.93 1.46 -14.75
C HIS A 269 -11.77 1.12 -13.52
N VAL A 270 -13.02 1.59 -13.49
CA VAL A 270 -13.94 1.40 -12.35
C VAL A 270 -14.15 -0.09 -12.04
N ASP A 271 -14.30 -0.93 -13.07
CA ASP A 271 -14.50 -2.38 -12.90
C ASP A 271 -13.31 -3.11 -12.25
N PHE A 272 -12.14 -2.47 -12.15
CA PHE A 272 -10.99 -3.07 -11.48
C PHE A 272 -11.12 -3.04 -9.96
N GLU A 273 -11.88 -2.10 -9.40
CA GLU A 273 -12.06 -2.01 -7.95
C GLU A 273 -12.74 -3.27 -7.40
N ASP A 274 -13.67 -3.85 -8.18
CA ASP A 274 -14.46 -5.01 -7.80
C ASP A 274 -13.82 -6.36 -8.17
N ASP A 275 -13.03 -6.43 -9.25
CA ASP A 275 -12.55 -7.70 -9.80
C ASP A 275 -11.06 -7.69 -10.18
N TYR A 276 -10.26 -8.49 -9.46
CA TYR A 276 -8.87 -8.73 -9.83
C TYR A 276 -8.72 -9.33 -11.23
N ASN A 277 -9.69 -10.11 -11.72
CA ASN A 277 -9.59 -10.72 -13.04
C ASN A 277 -9.65 -9.67 -14.15
N ALA A 278 -10.50 -8.66 -14.03
CA ALA A 278 -10.57 -7.55 -14.98
C ALA A 278 -9.25 -6.78 -15.03
N GLU A 279 -8.71 -6.40 -13.86
CA GLU A 279 -7.41 -5.71 -13.75
C GLU A 279 -6.27 -6.56 -14.34
N ASN A 280 -6.17 -7.84 -13.97
CA ASN A 280 -5.13 -8.74 -14.46
C ASN A 280 -5.27 -9.01 -15.98
N THR A 281 -6.49 -9.03 -16.51
CA THR A 281 -6.74 -9.20 -17.95
C THR A 281 -6.27 -7.97 -18.72
N ALA A 282 -6.55 -6.76 -18.22
CA ALA A 282 -6.06 -5.53 -18.84
C ALA A 282 -4.53 -5.45 -18.82
N ILE A 283 -3.88 -5.82 -17.70
CA ILE A 283 -2.42 -5.87 -17.60
C ILE A 283 -1.82 -6.89 -18.57
N ALA A 284 -2.36 -8.11 -18.62
CA ALA A 284 -1.87 -9.15 -19.52
C ALA A 284 -2.07 -8.77 -21.00
N ARG A 285 -3.19 -8.12 -21.33
CA ARG A 285 -3.49 -7.61 -22.68
C ARG A 285 -2.51 -6.52 -23.10
N GLU A 286 -2.26 -5.55 -22.22
CA GLU A 286 -1.27 -4.49 -22.48
C GLU A 286 0.13 -5.09 -22.65
N ALA A 287 0.51 -6.06 -21.82
CA ALA A 287 1.78 -6.77 -21.97
C ALA A 287 1.90 -7.49 -23.32
N CYS A 288 0.82 -8.11 -23.82
CA CYS A 288 0.80 -8.69 -25.16
C CYS A 288 0.93 -7.63 -26.26
N MET A 289 0.31 -6.45 -26.11
CA MET A 289 0.47 -5.33 -27.05
C MET A 289 1.92 -4.84 -27.11
N GLN A 290 2.59 -4.73 -25.95
CA GLN A 290 4.00 -4.33 -25.89
C GLN A 290 4.93 -5.38 -26.49
N LEU A 291 4.65 -6.68 -26.33
CA LEU A 291 5.37 -7.74 -27.03
C LEU A 291 5.24 -7.60 -28.57
N ASN A 292 4.03 -7.35 -29.07
CA ASN A 292 3.81 -7.12 -30.50
C ASN A 292 4.53 -5.86 -31.02
N ALA A 293 4.56 -4.79 -30.21
CA ALA A 293 5.24 -3.55 -30.56
C ALA A 293 6.77 -3.73 -30.64
N LEU A 294 7.35 -4.52 -29.74
CA LEU A 294 8.77 -4.90 -29.80
C LEU A 294 9.11 -5.62 -31.10
N HIS A 295 8.26 -6.55 -31.53
CA HIS A 295 8.43 -7.25 -32.79
C HIS A 295 8.43 -6.29 -33.99
N ALA A 296 7.47 -5.35 -34.05
CA ALA A 296 7.38 -4.36 -35.13
C ALA A 296 8.61 -3.43 -35.25
N LEU A 297 9.38 -3.24 -34.18
CA LEU A 297 10.60 -2.45 -34.16
C LEU A 297 11.85 -3.25 -34.56
N GLN A 298 11.80 -4.59 -34.46
CA GLN A 298 12.94 -5.48 -34.70
C GLN A 298 13.10 -5.90 -36.17
N THR A 299 12.13 -5.63 -37.05
CA THR A 299 12.18 -5.94 -38.50
C THR A 299 13.24 -5.14 -39.28
N GLY A 300 14.23 -4.54 -38.61
CA GLY A 300 15.34 -3.78 -39.21
C GLY A 300 16.70 -3.88 -38.50
N GLY A 301 16.91 -4.80 -37.53
CA GLY A 301 18.16 -4.87 -36.74
C GLY A 301 18.59 -6.28 -36.33
N ALA A 302 19.91 -6.51 -36.31
CA ALA A 302 20.62 -7.80 -36.29
C ALA A 302 20.57 -8.64 -34.98
N ARG A 303 19.41 -8.77 -34.31
CA ARG A 303 19.22 -9.78 -33.26
C ARG A 303 18.23 -10.83 -33.74
N GLU A 304 18.70 -12.07 -33.92
CA GLU A 304 17.89 -13.26 -34.23
C GLU A 304 17.02 -13.69 -33.03
N SER A 305 16.26 -12.79 -32.41
CA SER A 305 15.23 -13.18 -31.43
C SER A 305 14.02 -13.74 -32.19
N LYS A 306 13.48 -14.88 -31.73
CA LYS A 306 12.25 -15.45 -32.31
C LYS A 306 11.13 -14.41 -32.22
N GLU A 307 10.48 -14.14 -33.35
CA GLU A 307 9.39 -13.18 -33.43
C GLU A 307 8.18 -13.65 -32.59
N LEU A 308 7.94 -13.01 -31.44
CA LEU A 308 6.76 -13.24 -30.62
C LEU A 308 5.65 -12.24 -30.99
N CYS A 309 4.53 -12.73 -31.49
CA CYS A 309 3.37 -11.94 -31.88
C CYS A 309 2.07 -12.63 -31.41
N VAL A 310 1.34 -11.96 -30.51
CA VAL A 310 0.07 -12.42 -29.96
C VAL A 310 -1.08 -11.80 -30.76
N ASP A 311 -1.86 -12.62 -31.45
CA ASP A 311 -3.03 -12.16 -32.20
C ASP A 311 -4.19 -11.78 -31.26
N LEU A 312 -4.24 -10.51 -30.85
CA LEU A 312 -5.29 -9.98 -29.98
C LEU A 312 -6.65 -9.84 -30.69
N SER A 313 -6.72 -10.04 -32.01
CA SER A 313 -8.00 -10.13 -32.74
C SER A 313 -8.64 -11.51 -32.64
N SER A 314 -7.87 -12.54 -32.26
CA SER A 314 -8.34 -13.92 -32.11
C SER A 314 -9.21 -14.12 -30.87
N ASP A 315 -10.42 -14.65 -31.06
CA ASP A 315 -11.33 -15.03 -29.97
C ASP A 315 -10.70 -16.05 -29.00
N ARG A 316 -9.84 -16.94 -29.52
CA ARG A 316 -9.16 -17.96 -28.69
C ARG A 316 -8.12 -17.33 -27.76
N VAL A 317 -7.43 -16.29 -28.22
CA VAL A 317 -6.47 -15.51 -27.42
C VAL A 317 -7.21 -14.64 -26.41
N ASN A 318 -8.29 -13.98 -26.82
CA ASN A 318 -9.13 -13.19 -25.92
C ASN A 318 -9.73 -14.04 -24.79
N SER A 319 -10.26 -15.22 -25.12
CA SER A 319 -10.77 -16.18 -24.12
C SER A 319 -9.66 -16.65 -23.16
N ALA A 320 -8.43 -16.84 -23.65
CA ALA A 320 -7.28 -17.18 -22.82
C ALA A 320 -6.89 -16.05 -21.86
N LEU A 321 -6.94 -14.79 -22.31
CA LEU A 321 -6.67 -13.63 -21.47
C LEU A 321 -7.75 -13.42 -20.40
N GLU A 322 -9.00 -13.79 -20.67
CA GLU A 322 -10.11 -13.67 -19.71
C GLU A 322 -10.15 -14.81 -18.68
N ALA A 323 -9.52 -15.94 -18.97
CA ALA A 323 -9.52 -17.14 -18.13
C ALA A 323 -8.96 -16.87 -16.71
N ARG A 324 -9.66 -17.38 -15.70
CA ARG A 324 -9.23 -17.34 -14.30
C ARG A 324 -8.30 -18.53 -14.00
N PRO A 325 -7.16 -18.32 -13.33
CA PRO A 325 -6.41 -19.43 -12.75
C PRO A 325 -7.24 -20.19 -11.70
N PRO A 326 -6.90 -21.46 -11.40
CA PRO A 326 -7.54 -22.20 -10.32
C PRO A 326 -7.52 -21.43 -9.00
N CYS A 327 -8.63 -21.51 -8.25
CA CYS A 327 -8.76 -20.89 -6.93
C CYS A 327 -8.53 -19.36 -6.92
N ARG A 328 -8.87 -18.66 -8.01
CA ARG A 328 -8.92 -17.19 -8.11
C ARG A 328 -10.35 -16.78 -8.47
N PHE A 329 -11.21 -16.79 -7.46
CA PHE A 329 -12.67 -16.71 -7.58
C PHE A 329 -13.19 -17.78 -8.55
N GLN A 330 -12.83 -19.03 -8.28
CA GLN A 330 -13.29 -20.15 -9.09
C GLN A 330 -14.66 -20.60 -8.60
N VAL A 331 -15.68 -20.39 -9.42
CA VAL A 331 -17.04 -20.84 -9.14
C VAL A 331 -17.21 -22.29 -9.59
N LEU A 332 -17.68 -23.13 -8.68
CA LEU A 332 -18.04 -24.52 -8.90
C LEU A 332 -19.49 -24.72 -8.49
N HIS A 333 -20.15 -25.67 -9.13
CA HIS A 333 -21.47 -26.08 -8.69
C HIS A 333 -21.47 -27.56 -8.34
N VAL A 334 -21.75 -27.86 -7.09
CA VAL A 334 -21.60 -29.20 -6.54
C VAL A 334 -22.96 -29.84 -6.33
N MET A 335 -23.13 -31.00 -6.96
CA MET A 335 -24.23 -31.93 -6.71
C MET A 335 -23.67 -33.31 -6.44
N ARG A 336 -24.28 -34.05 -5.52
CA ARG A 336 -23.95 -35.46 -5.33
C ARG A 336 -24.51 -36.26 -6.53
N PRO A 337 -23.70 -37.09 -7.20
CA PRO A 337 -24.18 -37.96 -8.27
C PRO A 337 -25.35 -38.81 -7.78
N ASN A 338 -26.40 -38.94 -8.60
CA ASN A 338 -27.62 -39.72 -8.29
C ASN A 338 -28.36 -39.27 -7.02
N SER A 339 -28.16 -38.04 -6.55
CA SER A 339 -28.88 -37.47 -5.42
C SER A 339 -29.97 -36.48 -5.89
N LYS A 340 -31.06 -36.40 -5.13
CA LYS A 340 -32.08 -35.34 -5.25
C LYS A 340 -31.71 -34.08 -4.47
N GLU A 341 -30.53 -34.04 -3.87
CA GLU A 341 -30.04 -32.89 -3.10
C GLU A 341 -29.93 -31.62 -3.97
N ARG A 342 -30.17 -30.47 -3.33
CA ARG A 342 -30.05 -29.16 -3.93
C ARG A 342 -28.60 -28.90 -4.40
N LYS A 343 -28.48 -28.32 -5.59
CA LYS A 343 -27.22 -27.79 -6.14
C LYS A 343 -26.69 -26.68 -5.23
N VAL A 344 -25.43 -26.79 -4.82
CA VAL A 344 -24.76 -25.76 -4.01
C VAL A 344 -23.69 -25.09 -4.86
N THR A 345 -23.68 -23.75 -4.85
CA THR A 345 -22.63 -22.95 -5.48
C THR A 345 -21.47 -22.80 -4.50
N VAL A 346 -20.26 -23.11 -4.96
CA VAL A 346 -19.03 -23.03 -4.18
C VAL A 346 -18.06 -22.09 -4.87
N VAL A 347 -17.48 -21.15 -4.13
CA VAL A 347 -16.43 -20.23 -4.62
C VAL A 347 -15.11 -20.59 -3.93
N LEU A 348 -14.07 -20.88 -4.72
CA LEU A 348 -12.71 -21.10 -4.22
C LEU A 348 -11.84 -19.86 -4.50
N ASP A 349 -11.29 -19.25 -3.46
CA ASP A 349 -10.40 -18.10 -3.60
C ASP A 349 -9.27 -18.09 -2.56
N VAL A 350 -8.03 -17.77 -2.96
CA VAL A 350 -6.87 -17.73 -2.05
C VAL A 350 -6.71 -16.43 -1.26
N ALA A 351 -7.69 -15.53 -1.28
CA ALA A 351 -7.65 -14.29 -0.53
C ALA A 351 -7.30 -14.57 0.94
N HIS A 352 -6.20 -13.98 1.39
CA HIS A 352 -5.56 -14.29 2.67
C HIS A 352 -5.06 -13.03 3.39
N ASN A 353 -5.46 -11.85 2.92
CA ASN A 353 -5.13 -10.56 3.51
C ASN A 353 -6.32 -9.60 3.35
N PRO A 354 -6.41 -8.52 4.14
CA PRO A 354 -7.58 -7.63 4.14
C PRO A 354 -7.90 -7.02 2.77
N GLN A 355 -6.89 -6.70 1.95
CA GLN A 355 -7.09 -6.14 0.61
C GLN A 355 -7.71 -7.17 -0.34
N ALA A 356 -7.19 -8.40 -0.33
CA ALA A 356 -7.69 -9.49 -1.17
C ALA A 356 -9.11 -9.90 -0.78
N VAL A 357 -9.41 -9.94 0.52
CA VAL A 357 -10.74 -10.29 1.03
C VAL A 357 -11.76 -9.22 0.66
N ASN A 358 -11.43 -7.93 0.75
CA ASN A 358 -12.31 -6.86 0.25
C ASN A 358 -12.71 -7.06 -1.22
N ARG A 359 -11.77 -7.45 -2.08
CA ARG A 359 -12.06 -7.71 -3.50
C ARG A 359 -12.91 -8.97 -3.69
N LEU A 360 -12.62 -10.04 -2.95
CA LEU A 360 -13.46 -11.24 -2.92
C LEU A 360 -14.91 -10.88 -2.57
N VAL A 361 -15.08 -10.09 -1.52
CA VAL A 361 -16.37 -9.62 -1.02
C VAL A 361 -17.11 -8.76 -2.03
N GLY A 362 -16.46 -7.75 -2.60
CA GLY A 362 -17.09 -6.91 -3.63
C GLY A 362 -17.59 -7.74 -4.81
N LEU A 363 -16.79 -8.72 -5.25
CA LEU A 363 -17.18 -9.61 -6.33
C LEU A 363 -18.30 -10.60 -5.95
N LEU A 364 -18.33 -11.08 -4.69
CA LEU A 364 -19.42 -11.89 -4.16
C LEU A 364 -20.75 -11.12 -4.21
N HIS A 365 -20.79 -9.88 -3.70
CA HIS A 365 -22.00 -9.05 -3.77
C HIS A 365 -22.42 -8.74 -5.21
N LYS A 366 -21.45 -8.52 -6.11
CA LYS A 366 -21.71 -8.24 -7.52
C LYS A 366 -22.30 -9.44 -8.27
N GLN A 367 -21.80 -10.65 -8.02
CA GLN A 367 -22.24 -11.86 -8.72
C GLN A 367 -23.40 -12.60 -8.06
N PHE A 368 -23.56 -12.43 -6.74
CA PHE A 368 -24.50 -13.17 -5.91
C PHE A 368 -25.25 -12.23 -4.96
N SER A 369 -25.75 -11.09 -5.48
CA SER A 369 -26.40 -10.02 -4.69
C SER A 369 -27.52 -10.51 -3.78
N ASP A 370 -28.27 -11.52 -4.23
CA ASP A 370 -29.48 -12.01 -3.55
C ASP A 370 -29.21 -13.31 -2.77
N LYS A 371 -27.94 -13.63 -2.52
CA LYS A 371 -27.53 -14.87 -1.85
C LYS A 371 -26.89 -14.58 -0.50
N LYS A 372 -27.08 -15.52 0.42
CA LYS A 372 -26.41 -15.55 1.72
C LYS A 372 -25.06 -16.24 1.57
N PHE A 373 -24.08 -15.85 2.37
CA PHE A 373 -22.73 -16.43 2.30
C PHE A 373 -22.42 -17.33 3.50
N ARG A 374 -21.77 -18.45 3.23
CA ARG A 374 -21.21 -19.35 4.23
C ARG A 374 -19.74 -19.55 3.93
N PHE A 375 -18.88 -19.47 4.93
CA PHE A 375 -17.45 -19.47 4.75
C PHE A 375 -16.79 -20.72 5.35
N VAL A 376 -15.78 -21.24 4.66
CA VAL A 376 -14.80 -22.20 5.18
C VAL A 376 -13.45 -21.51 5.15
N CYS A 377 -12.89 -21.25 6.33
CA CYS A 377 -11.74 -20.38 6.49
C CYS A 377 -10.62 -21.03 7.27
N GLY A 378 -9.41 -20.94 6.73
CA GLY A 378 -8.19 -21.28 7.43
C GLY A 378 -7.07 -20.33 7.02
N PHE A 379 -6.18 -20.02 7.94
CA PHE A 379 -5.23 -18.93 7.76
C PHE A 379 -3.80 -19.40 7.88
N SER A 380 -2.87 -18.63 7.30
CA SER A 380 -1.46 -18.76 7.65
C SER A 380 -1.18 -17.94 8.92
N ALA A 381 -0.32 -18.46 9.80
CA ALA A 381 -0.04 -17.85 11.11
C ALA A 381 0.58 -16.44 11.02
N ASP A 382 1.19 -16.09 9.89
CA ASP A 382 1.83 -14.79 9.65
C ASP A 382 0.89 -13.68 9.14
N LYS A 383 -0.42 -13.95 9.03
CA LYS A 383 -1.40 -13.02 8.44
C LYS A 383 -2.25 -12.32 9.50
N ALA A 384 -2.87 -11.20 9.12
CA ALA A 384 -3.77 -10.43 9.98
C ALA A 384 -5.15 -11.11 10.08
N ILE A 385 -5.20 -12.20 10.84
CA ILE A 385 -6.35 -13.12 10.95
C ILE A 385 -7.62 -12.37 11.39
N ASN A 386 -7.53 -11.59 12.47
CA ASN A 386 -8.61 -10.75 13.00
C ASN A 386 -9.23 -9.85 11.92
N LYS A 387 -8.41 -9.05 11.23
CA LYS A 387 -8.87 -8.10 10.21
C LYS A 387 -9.52 -8.79 9.01
N VAL A 388 -9.14 -10.04 8.73
CA VAL A 388 -9.77 -10.83 7.68
C VAL A 388 -11.11 -11.39 8.16
N LEU A 389 -11.16 -11.94 9.37
CA LEU A 389 -12.40 -12.47 9.94
C LEU A 389 -13.45 -11.38 10.13
N ASP A 390 -13.08 -10.19 10.60
CA ASP A 390 -14.01 -9.05 10.70
C ASP A 390 -14.71 -8.75 9.36
N LYS A 391 -13.94 -8.79 8.27
CA LYS A 391 -14.49 -8.57 6.93
C LYS A 391 -15.45 -9.67 6.52
N ILE A 392 -15.11 -10.92 6.82
CA ILE A 392 -15.97 -12.08 6.52
C ILE A 392 -17.26 -12.02 7.33
N THR A 393 -17.18 -11.74 8.63
CA THR A 393 -18.34 -11.61 9.51
C THR A 393 -19.25 -10.46 9.08
N ASN A 394 -18.67 -9.30 8.72
CA ASN A 394 -19.45 -8.17 8.21
C ASN A 394 -20.21 -8.53 6.93
N VAL A 395 -19.61 -9.34 6.05
CA VAL A 395 -20.25 -9.77 4.79
C VAL A 395 -21.38 -10.74 5.04
N CYS A 396 -21.21 -11.67 5.98
CA CYS A 396 -22.31 -12.52 6.43
C CYS A 396 -23.47 -11.65 6.95
N ARG A 397 -23.19 -10.64 7.78
CA ARG A 397 -24.18 -9.70 8.34
C ARG A 397 -24.86 -8.86 7.26
N GLU A 398 -24.12 -8.33 6.31
CA GLU A 398 -24.66 -7.56 5.17
C GLU A 398 -25.57 -8.42 4.28
N SER A 399 -25.22 -9.70 4.09
CA SER A 399 -26.05 -10.64 3.32
C SER A 399 -27.29 -11.15 4.06
N ASP A 400 -27.35 -10.98 5.39
CA ASP A 400 -28.46 -11.43 6.23
C ASP A 400 -28.63 -10.54 7.48
N PRO A 401 -29.17 -9.33 7.33
CA PRO A 401 -29.26 -8.36 8.42
C PRO A 401 -30.14 -8.80 9.59
N ASP A 402 -31.05 -9.75 9.35
CA ASP A 402 -31.99 -10.27 10.35
C ASP A 402 -31.40 -11.43 11.17
N ALA A 403 -30.23 -11.96 10.80
CA ALA A 403 -29.58 -13.04 11.53
C ALA A 403 -28.98 -12.53 12.85
N SER A 404 -29.18 -13.31 13.91
CA SER A 404 -28.47 -13.12 15.18
C SER A 404 -26.96 -13.34 15.02
N ASP A 405 -26.16 -12.76 15.92
CA ASP A 405 -24.70 -12.95 15.87
C ASP A 405 -24.31 -14.43 15.93
N LYS A 406 -25.04 -15.25 16.70
CA LYS A 406 -24.85 -16.70 16.73
C LYS A 406 -25.10 -17.37 15.38
N GLU A 407 -26.15 -16.98 14.65
CA GLU A 407 -26.42 -17.53 13.32
C GLU A 407 -25.37 -17.11 12.28
N LEU A 408 -24.78 -15.92 12.44
CA LEU A 408 -23.66 -15.45 11.61
C LEU A 408 -22.37 -16.23 11.92
N GLU A 409 -22.11 -16.52 13.17
CA GLU A 409 -20.96 -17.32 13.62
C GLU A 409 -21.04 -18.78 13.14
N GLU A 410 -22.23 -19.39 13.17
CA GLU A 410 -22.48 -20.74 12.62
C GLU A 410 -22.28 -20.84 11.08
N ARG A 411 -22.18 -19.70 10.39
CA ARG A 411 -21.86 -19.64 8.95
C ARG A 411 -20.36 -19.59 8.67
N ILE A 412 -19.51 -19.49 9.67
CA ILE A 412 -18.06 -19.40 9.50
C ILE A 412 -17.41 -20.65 10.10
N HIS A 413 -16.92 -21.50 9.21
CA HIS A 413 -16.31 -22.79 9.53
C HIS A 413 -14.80 -22.62 9.55
N LEU A 414 -14.20 -22.53 10.74
CA LEU A 414 -12.75 -22.43 10.90
C LEU A 414 -12.10 -23.80 10.73
N VAL A 415 -11.08 -23.89 9.87
CA VAL A 415 -10.35 -25.12 9.57
C VAL A 415 -8.85 -24.94 9.72
N LYS A 416 -8.15 -26.02 10.10
CA LYS A 416 -6.69 -26.07 10.15
C LYS A 416 -6.12 -26.58 8.82
N ALA A 417 -5.22 -25.80 8.22
CA ALA A 417 -4.46 -26.26 7.06
C ALA A 417 -3.42 -27.30 7.48
N ASN A 418 -3.29 -28.39 6.71
CA ASN A 418 -2.23 -29.39 6.91
C ASN A 418 -0.89 -28.91 6.32
N HIS A 419 -0.40 -27.79 6.82
CA HIS A 419 0.84 -27.16 6.39
C HIS A 419 1.51 -26.45 7.58
N PRO A 420 2.84 -26.51 7.75
CA PRO A 420 3.55 -25.86 8.87
C PRO A 420 3.30 -24.36 9.05
N ARG A 421 2.99 -23.64 7.95
CA ARG A 421 2.58 -22.21 7.99
C ARG A 421 1.13 -21.99 8.38
N GLY A 422 0.29 -23.02 8.32
CA GLY A 422 -1.09 -22.94 8.76
C GLY A 422 -1.15 -22.54 10.22
N ALA A 423 -2.02 -21.60 10.53
CA ALA A 423 -2.39 -21.30 11.91
C ALA A 423 -3.13 -22.51 12.50
N SER A 424 -2.80 -22.87 13.74
CA SER A 424 -3.64 -23.79 14.51
C SER A 424 -4.97 -23.12 14.86
N LEU A 425 -5.98 -23.92 15.20
CA LEU A 425 -7.26 -23.38 15.69
C LEU A 425 -7.05 -22.55 16.97
N GLU A 426 -6.11 -22.95 17.83
CA GLU A 426 -5.71 -22.20 19.02
C GLU A 426 -5.09 -20.83 18.67
N GLU A 427 -4.20 -20.77 17.66
CA GLU A 427 -3.63 -19.50 17.18
C GLU A 427 -4.69 -18.58 16.59
N ILE A 428 -5.66 -19.12 15.85
CA ILE A 428 -6.79 -18.35 15.31
C ILE A 428 -7.65 -17.80 16.46
N ASN A 429 -8.00 -18.64 17.43
CA ASN A 429 -8.81 -18.24 18.58
C ASN A 429 -8.08 -17.23 19.48
N LEU A 430 -6.77 -17.35 19.65
CA LEU A 430 -5.96 -16.37 20.37
C LEU A 430 -5.95 -15.02 19.64
N ALA A 431 -5.76 -15.02 18.32
CA ALA A 431 -5.80 -13.80 17.51
C ALA A 431 -7.16 -13.07 17.60
N LEU A 432 -8.25 -13.82 17.79
CA LEU A 432 -9.58 -13.27 18.05
C LEU A 432 -9.71 -12.68 19.45
N ALA A 433 -9.15 -13.34 20.47
CA ALA A 433 -9.21 -12.87 21.86
C ALA A 433 -8.32 -11.65 22.14
N MET A 434 -7.25 -11.43 21.37
CA MET A 434 -6.33 -10.30 21.56
C MET A 434 -6.88 -8.95 21.12
N ASP A 435 -7.94 -8.91 20.31
CA ASP A 435 -8.50 -7.68 19.74
C ASP A 435 -9.82 -7.24 20.44
N THR A 436 -10.34 -8.06 21.36
CA THR A 436 -11.54 -7.70 22.14
C THR A 436 -11.17 -6.72 23.25
N THR A 437 -11.74 -5.52 23.23
CA THR A 437 -11.71 -4.58 24.37
C THR A 437 -12.56 -5.10 25.54
N GLU A 438 -12.22 -4.75 26.78
CA GLU A 438 -13.04 -5.09 27.95
C GLU A 438 -14.50 -4.63 27.75
N GLY A 439 -15.42 -5.59 27.59
CA GLY A 439 -16.85 -5.36 27.38
C GLY A 439 -17.44 -5.94 26.08
N ASP A 440 -16.61 -6.42 25.14
CA ASP A 440 -17.10 -7.08 23.91
C ASP A 440 -17.33 -8.58 24.15
N GLU A 441 -18.46 -9.12 23.68
CA GLU A 441 -18.73 -10.56 23.78
C GLU A 441 -17.71 -11.33 22.91
N ARG A 442 -17.16 -12.42 23.46
CA ARG A 442 -16.21 -13.25 22.71
C ARG A 442 -16.93 -13.93 21.56
N ARG A 443 -16.48 -13.68 20.33
CA ARG A 443 -16.98 -14.38 19.14
C ARG A 443 -16.54 -15.83 19.16
N GLU A 444 -17.49 -16.75 19.02
CA GLU A 444 -17.23 -18.20 19.00
C GLU A 444 -17.60 -18.80 17.64
N TYR A 445 -16.59 -19.00 16.78
CA TYR A 445 -16.79 -19.64 15.48
C TYR A 445 -16.69 -21.17 15.57
N GLU A 446 -17.43 -21.87 14.71
CA GLU A 446 -17.37 -23.33 14.61
C GLU A 446 -15.97 -23.79 14.15
N SER A 447 -15.27 -24.51 15.02
CA SER A 447 -13.91 -25.00 14.76
C SER A 447 -13.93 -26.47 14.33
N ILE A 448 -13.53 -26.72 13.09
CA ILE A 448 -13.49 -28.06 12.47
C ILE A 448 -12.03 -28.46 12.22
N SER A 449 -11.68 -29.68 12.63
CA SER A 449 -10.29 -30.14 12.68
C SER A 449 -9.64 -30.33 11.31
N THR A 450 -10.42 -30.63 10.26
CA THR A 450 -9.90 -30.88 8.90
C THR A 450 -10.60 -30.03 7.84
N ILE A 451 -9.87 -29.70 6.77
CA ILE A 451 -10.42 -28.94 5.63
C ILE A 451 -11.55 -29.72 4.96
N LYS A 452 -11.35 -31.03 4.76
CA LYS A 452 -12.33 -31.90 4.12
C LYS A 452 -13.65 -31.93 4.89
N ASP A 453 -13.58 -32.04 6.22
CA ASP A 453 -14.78 -32.06 7.06
C ASP A 453 -15.45 -30.69 7.08
N GLY A 454 -14.68 -29.60 7.12
CA GLY A 454 -15.22 -28.24 7.05
C GLY A 454 -15.96 -27.95 5.75
N VAL A 455 -15.41 -28.36 4.61
CA VAL A 455 -16.10 -28.24 3.31
C VAL A 455 -17.37 -29.08 3.28
N ASN A 456 -17.33 -30.32 3.78
CA ASN A 456 -18.50 -31.20 3.81
C ASN A 456 -19.60 -30.67 4.76
N ALA A 457 -19.21 -30.16 5.92
CA ALA A 457 -20.11 -29.54 6.90
C ALA A 457 -20.78 -28.31 6.32
N ALA A 458 -20.02 -27.41 5.68
CA ALA A 458 -20.57 -26.23 5.04
C ALA A 458 -21.55 -26.57 3.90
N LEU A 459 -21.25 -27.59 3.09
CA LEU A 459 -22.17 -28.07 2.05
C LEU A 459 -23.44 -28.67 2.64
N ALA A 460 -23.34 -29.44 3.73
CA ALA A 460 -24.48 -30.03 4.41
C ALA A 460 -25.37 -28.95 5.06
N ALA A 461 -24.77 -27.99 5.76
CA ALA A 461 -25.46 -26.86 6.38
C ALA A 461 -26.16 -25.99 5.34
N SER A 462 -25.49 -25.68 4.23
CA SER A 462 -26.10 -24.94 3.11
C SER A 462 -27.31 -25.67 2.52
N ARG A 463 -27.27 -27.01 2.40
CA ARG A 463 -28.43 -27.78 1.92
C ARG A 463 -29.58 -27.79 2.93
N ALA A 464 -29.27 -27.75 4.23
CA ALA A 464 -30.25 -27.77 5.30
C ALA A 464 -30.90 -26.39 5.55
N SER A 465 -30.21 -25.28 5.26
CA SER A 465 -30.60 -23.94 5.72
C SER A 465 -31.84 -23.33 5.05
N GLY A 466 -32.51 -24.04 4.13
CA GLY A 466 -33.69 -23.54 3.40
C GLY A 466 -33.42 -22.34 2.47
N HIS A 467 -32.28 -21.66 2.63
CA HIS A 467 -31.81 -20.54 1.85
C HIS A 467 -30.88 -21.00 0.71
N ASP A 468 -30.85 -20.23 -0.38
CA ASP A 468 -29.88 -20.44 -1.44
C ASP A 468 -28.56 -19.75 -1.10
N GLU A 469 -27.74 -20.42 -0.29
CA GLU A 469 -26.42 -19.95 0.13
C GLU A 469 -25.32 -20.25 -0.91
N VAL A 470 -24.32 -19.37 -0.96
CA VAL A 470 -23.03 -19.61 -1.62
C VAL A 470 -21.98 -19.98 -0.57
N VAL A 471 -21.35 -21.14 -0.75
CA VAL A 471 -20.24 -21.59 0.11
C VAL A 471 -18.92 -21.02 -0.43
N VAL A 472 -18.17 -20.32 0.40
CA VAL A 472 -16.91 -19.66 0.02
C VAL A 472 -15.76 -20.29 0.80
N VAL A 473 -14.79 -20.87 0.11
CA VAL A 473 -13.55 -21.38 0.73
C VAL A 473 -12.44 -20.38 0.49
N CYS A 474 -11.90 -19.79 1.56
CA CYS A 474 -10.84 -18.77 1.48
C CYS A 474 -9.94 -18.72 2.72
N GLY A 475 -9.00 -17.77 2.75
CA GLY A 475 -8.13 -17.51 3.90
C GLY A 475 -6.68 -17.94 3.69
N SER A 476 -6.42 -18.96 2.86
CA SER A 476 -5.06 -19.39 2.52
C SER A 476 -5.02 -20.24 1.26
N VAL A 477 -3.89 -20.18 0.53
CA VAL A 477 -3.60 -21.10 -0.59
C VAL A 477 -3.48 -22.55 -0.11
N PHE A 478 -3.05 -22.77 1.14
CA PHE A 478 -2.81 -24.12 1.69
C PHE A 478 -4.09 -24.91 1.96
N LEU A 479 -5.27 -24.27 1.89
CA LEU A 479 -6.56 -24.98 1.99
C LEU A 479 -6.97 -25.61 0.67
N MET A 480 -6.49 -25.05 -0.44
CA MET A 480 -7.13 -25.23 -1.73
C MET A 480 -7.01 -26.65 -2.26
N ALA A 481 -5.86 -27.32 -2.07
CA ALA A 481 -5.69 -28.71 -2.51
C ALA A 481 -6.72 -29.65 -1.87
N GLU A 482 -6.80 -29.65 -0.55
CA GLU A 482 -7.74 -30.51 0.19
C GLU A 482 -9.20 -30.11 -0.06
N ALA A 483 -9.48 -28.80 -0.17
CA ALA A 483 -10.82 -28.32 -0.50
C ALA A 483 -11.26 -28.81 -1.88
N ARG A 484 -10.39 -28.74 -2.89
CA ARG A 484 -10.67 -29.24 -4.25
C ARG A 484 -10.89 -30.74 -4.27
N GLN A 485 -10.07 -31.51 -3.53
CA GLN A 485 -10.27 -32.95 -3.36
C GLN A 485 -11.62 -33.27 -2.69
N ALA A 486 -11.99 -32.52 -1.65
CA ALA A 486 -13.28 -32.68 -0.96
C ALA A 486 -14.47 -32.42 -1.91
N LEU A 487 -14.29 -31.54 -2.89
CA LEU A 487 -15.27 -31.22 -3.94
C LEU A 487 -15.24 -32.22 -5.12
N GLY A 488 -14.39 -33.26 -5.06
CA GLY A 488 -14.31 -34.33 -6.06
C GLY A 488 -13.47 -34.01 -7.29
N LEU A 489 -12.67 -32.93 -7.27
CA LEU A 489 -11.75 -32.61 -8.35
C LEU A 489 -10.55 -33.58 -8.33
N LYS A 490 -10.23 -34.15 -9.49
CA LYS A 490 -9.10 -35.05 -9.68
C LYS A 490 -7.94 -34.29 -10.34
N GLU A 491 -6.86 -34.13 -9.61
CA GLU A 491 -5.64 -33.46 -10.08
C GLU A 491 -4.40 -34.06 -9.41
N PRO A 492 -3.20 -33.88 -9.98
CA PRO A 492 -1.95 -34.28 -9.34
C PRO A 492 -1.78 -33.57 -8.00
N VAL A 493 -1.52 -34.33 -6.94
CA VAL A 493 -1.37 -33.80 -5.59
C VAL A 493 -0.13 -34.41 -4.95
N ASP A 494 0.67 -33.59 -4.29
CA ASP A 494 1.81 -34.05 -3.50
C ASP A 494 1.31 -34.84 -2.27
N SER A 495 2.06 -35.87 -1.85
CA SER A 495 1.63 -36.72 -0.75
C SER A 495 1.57 -35.96 0.59
N ALA A 496 0.75 -36.47 1.52
CA ALA A 496 0.65 -35.90 2.86
C ALA A 496 2.01 -35.83 3.58
N ALA A 497 2.90 -36.80 3.33
CA ALA A 497 4.26 -36.81 3.85
C ALA A 497 5.10 -35.63 3.32
N LEU A 498 4.98 -35.29 2.03
CA LEU A 498 5.62 -34.11 1.46
C LEU A 498 5.08 -32.81 2.05
N ASN A 499 3.75 -32.69 2.17
CA ASN A 499 3.10 -31.51 2.73
C ASN A 499 3.50 -31.26 4.20
N ALA A 500 3.72 -32.31 4.98
CA ALA A 500 4.18 -32.20 6.36
C ALA A 500 5.63 -31.66 6.48
N VAL A 501 6.49 -31.96 5.50
CA VAL A 501 7.90 -31.52 5.48
C VAL A 501 8.06 -30.17 4.80
N ALA A 502 7.14 -29.79 3.91
CA ALA A 502 7.07 -28.50 3.24
C ALA A 502 6.93 -27.36 4.27
N GLY A 503 8.06 -26.79 4.67
CA GLY A 503 8.10 -25.74 5.70
C GLY A 503 8.51 -26.20 7.09
N SER A 504 9.11 -27.39 7.23
CA SER A 504 9.72 -27.93 8.47
C SER A 504 10.82 -27.06 9.11
N HIS A 505 11.16 -25.92 8.49
CA HIS A 505 12.14 -24.93 8.97
C HIS A 505 11.50 -23.74 9.66
N MET A 506 10.18 -23.65 9.59
CA MET A 506 9.42 -22.58 10.22
C MET A 506 9.03 -22.97 11.64
N SER A 507 8.87 -21.96 12.49
CA SER A 507 8.46 -22.13 13.89
C SER A 507 7.19 -22.96 13.97
N THR A 508 7.13 -23.95 14.86
CA THR A 508 5.92 -24.75 15.10
C THR A 508 4.84 -23.91 15.79
N PRO A 509 3.55 -24.28 15.71
CA PRO A 509 2.49 -23.59 16.45
C PRO A 509 2.82 -23.45 17.94
N GLU A 510 3.37 -24.49 18.58
CA GLU A 510 3.73 -24.42 20.01
C GLU A 510 4.83 -23.39 20.26
N SER A 511 5.86 -23.34 19.40
CA SER A 511 6.93 -22.34 19.51
C SER A 511 6.44 -20.92 19.20
N ARG A 512 5.49 -20.76 18.28
CA ARG A 512 4.89 -19.45 17.95
C ARG A 512 4.00 -18.94 19.06
N LEU A 513 3.19 -19.81 19.68
CA LEU A 513 2.38 -19.47 20.84
C LEU A 513 3.26 -19.11 22.05
N ALA A 514 4.35 -19.84 22.29
CA ALA A 514 5.32 -19.51 23.33
C ALA A 514 6.03 -18.17 23.08
N VAL A 515 6.41 -17.88 21.84
CA VAL A 515 6.97 -16.58 21.44
C VAL A 515 5.92 -15.47 21.59
N ALA A 516 4.68 -15.68 21.17
CA ALA A 516 3.60 -14.70 21.30
C ALA A 516 3.31 -14.38 22.78
N ALA A 517 3.31 -15.39 23.65
CA ALA A 517 3.18 -15.18 25.10
C ALA A 517 4.38 -14.38 25.68
N ALA A 518 5.60 -14.69 25.25
CA ALA A 518 6.80 -13.96 25.67
C ALA A 518 6.89 -12.53 25.09
N GLU A 519 6.44 -12.33 23.85
CA GLU A 519 6.34 -11.03 23.18
C GLU A 519 5.25 -10.18 23.84
N GLN A 520 4.15 -10.77 24.29
CA GLN A 520 3.10 -10.08 25.05
C GLN A 520 3.62 -9.57 26.41
N GLU A 521 4.41 -10.38 27.13
CA GLU A 521 5.10 -9.92 28.35
C GLU A 521 6.15 -8.82 28.06
N ALA A 522 6.87 -8.93 26.94
CA ALA A 522 7.91 -7.96 26.55
C ALA A 522 7.36 -6.64 25.98
N GLU A 523 6.26 -6.67 25.24
CA GLU A 523 5.63 -5.51 24.60
C GLU A 523 4.93 -4.62 25.64
N ILE A 524 4.31 -5.23 26.65
CA ILE A 524 3.78 -4.53 27.82
C ILE A 524 4.92 -3.83 28.58
N SER A 525 6.06 -4.51 28.79
CA SER A 525 7.24 -3.95 29.47
C SER A 525 7.90 -2.79 28.72
N THR A 526 7.95 -2.85 27.38
CA THR A 526 8.65 -1.87 26.54
C THR A 526 7.84 -0.59 26.32
N LYS A 527 6.52 -0.70 26.12
CA LYS A 527 5.63 0.47 25.98
C LYS A 527 5.57 1.30 27.27
N HIS A 528 5.59 0.66 28.45
CA HIS A 528 5.66 1.35 29.73
C HIS A 528 6.97 2.12 29.89
N LYS A 529 8.12 1.52 29.57
CA LYS A 529 9.44 2.20 29.66
C LYS A 529 9.56 3.43 28.76
N ILE A 530 9.05 3.37 27.53
CA ILE A 530 9.06 4.52 26.60
C ILE A 530 8.16 5.65 27.13
N MET A 531 6.96 5.31 27.60
CA MET A 531 6.03 6.28 28.15
C MET A 531 6.57 6.92 29.45
N ASP A 532 7.22 6.14 30.31
CA ASP A 532 7.84 6.64 31.55
C ASP A 532 9.04 7.56 31.26
N ALA A 533 9.86 7.22 30.26
CA ALA A 533 10.96 8.08 29.81
C ALA A 533 10.44 9.41 29.24
N TYR A 534 9.38 9.36 28.42
CA TYR A 534 8.75 10.56 27.85
C TYR A 534 8.10 11.44 28.94
N LYS A 535 7.35 10.84 29.88
CA LYS A 535 6.80 11.54 31.05
C LYS A 535 7.90 12.22 31.87
N THR A 536 9.02 11.52 32.09
CA THR A 536 10.18 12.09 32.81
C THR A 536 10.76 13.30 32.08
N SER A 537 10.91 13.21 30.75
CA SER A 537 11.38 14.32 29.91
C SER A 537 10.44 15.52 29.97
N VAL A 538 9.14 15.33 29.79
CA VAL A 538 8.16 16.42 29.82
C VAL A 538 8.11 17.07 31.22
N ASN A 539 8.22 16.27 32.28
CA ASN A 539 8.28 16.78 33.65
C ASN A 539 9.52 17.64 33.91
N ALA A 540 10.67 17.23 33.40
CA ALA A 540 11.90 18.02 33.50
C ALA A 540 11.77 19.35 32.72
N SER A 541 11.28 19.30 31.47
CA SER A 541 11.09 20.49 30.63
C SER A 541 10.04 21.45 31.20
N GLY A 542 8.91 20.94 31.69
CA GLY A 542 7.88 21.75 32.34
C GLY A 542 8.42 22.44 33.61
N SER A 543 9.14 21.70 34.46
CA SER A 543 9.75 22.25 35.67
C SER A 543 10.79 23.33 35.37
N ALA A 544 11.62 23.14 34.33
CA ALA A 544 12.59 24.12 33.89
C ALA A 544 11.92 25.40 33.37
N LEU A 545 10.87 25.26 32.56
CA LEU A 545 10.11 26.39 32.03
C LEU A 545 9.47 27.22 33.15
N LEU A 546 8.97 26.59 34.22
CA LEU A 546 8.41 27.33 35.37
C LEU A 546 9.42 28.27 36.05
N LEU A 547 10.72 27.91 36.03
CA LEU A 547 11.78 28.76 36.53
C LEU A 547 12.13 29.90 35.56
N GLU A 548 11.91 29.70 34.26
CA GLU A 548 12.19 30.68 33.20
C GLU A 548 11.07 31.73 33.06
N LEU A 549 9.80 31.39 33.30
CA LEU A 549 8.66 32.28 33.06
C LEU A 549 8.80 33.70 33.66
N PRO A 550 9.26 33.92 34.91
CA PRO A 550 9.46 35.27 35.44
C PRO A 550 10.53 36.07 34.70
N GLN A 551 11.53 35.39 34.14
CA GLN A 551 12.56 36.01 33.31
C GLN A 551 11.98 36.44 31.96
N LEU A 552 11.09 35.64 31.37
CA LEU A 552 10.39 35.98 30.12
C LEU A 552 9.52 37.23 30.27
N VAL A 553 8.87 37.43 31.42
CA VAL A 553 8.15 38.69 31.72
C VAL A 553 9.11 39.88 31.65
N SER A 554 10.29 39.76 32.26
CA SER A 554 11.30 40.83 32.29
C SER A 554 11.90 41.09 30.90
N GLN A 555 12.11 40.03 30.11
CA GLN A 555 12.62 40.12 28.74
C GLN A 555 11.59 40.81 27.82
N ALA A 556 10.32 40.40 27.86
CA ALA A 556 9.25 41.05 27.11
C ALA A 556 9.10 42.53 27.50
N GLN A 557 9.24 42.86 28.80
CA GLN A 557 9.26 44.26 29.25
C GLN A 557 10.42 45.06 28.65
N ALA A 558 11.62 44.48 28.55
CA ALA A 558 12.76 45.13 27.91
C ALA A 558 12.53 45.36 26.40
N LEU A 559 11.95 44.37 25.70
CA LEU A 559 11.60 44.49 24.28
C LEU A 559 10.56 45.59 24.03
N ILE A 560 9.56 45.74 24.92
CA ILE A 560 8.58 46.83 24.85
C ILE A 560 9.28 48.19 24.96
N LEU A 561 10.22 48.35 25.90
CA LEU A 561 10.96 49.59 26.08
C LEU A 561 11.92 49.88 24.91
N GLN A 562 12.42 48.84 24.24
CA GLN A 562 13.35 48.98 23.13
C GLN A 562 12.64 49.28 21.81
N HIS A 563 11.55 48.58 21.51
CA HIS A 563 10.92 48.60 20.18
C HIS A 563 9.56 49.32 20.13
N ALA A 564 8.91 49.51 21.28
CA ALA A 564 7.57 50.12 21.39
C ALA A 564 7.54 51.31 22.38
N ALA A 565 8.63 52.08 22.45
CA ALA A 565 8.78 53.20 23.39
C ALA A 565 7.90 54.40 23.06
N GLU A 566 7.70 54.72 21.78
CA GLU A 566 6.92 55.88 21.36
C GLU A 566 5.42 55.60 21.52
N ARG A 567 4.72 56.48 22.24
CA ARG A 567 3.29 56.35 22.59
C ARG A 567 2.42 57.47 22.05
N SER A 568 3.01 58.43 21.35
CA SER A 568 2.30 59.56 20.77
C SER A 568 1.97 59.29 19.29
N PRO A 569 0.68 59.15 18.92
CA PRO A 569 0.28 59.01 17.52
C PRO A 569 0.74 60.21 16.67
N SER A 570 0.75 61.42 17.21
CA SER A 570 1.17 62.62 16.47
C SER A 570 2.66 62.61 16.14
N LYS A 571 3.53 62.12 17.04
CA LYS A 571 4.96 61.95 16.75
C LYS A 571 5.22 60.89 15.68
N LEU A 572 4.53 59.75 15.77
CA LEU A 572 4.62 58.68 14.77
C LEU A 572 4.08 59.15 13.41
N ARG A 573 3.01 59.94 13.38
CA ARG A 573 2.47 60.53 12.16
C ARG A 573 3.48 61.41 11.45
N SER A 574 4.16 62.30 12.17
CA SER A 574 5.23 63.12 11.60
C SER A 574 6.39 62.27 11.09
N LYS A 575 6.83 61.27 11.87
CA LYS A 575 7.94 60.37 11.52
C LYS A 575 7.63 59.51 10.29
N PHE A 576 6.46 58.88 10.24
CA PHE A 576 6.07 57.97 9.16
C PHE A 576 5.65 58.72 7.90
N ALA A 577 5.05 59.92 8.01
CA ALA A 577 4.78 60.76 6.85
C ALA A 577 6.06 61.15 6.10
N GLN A 578 7.14 61.48 6.81
CA GLN A 578 8.44 61.77 6.19
C GLN A 578 8.99 60.57 5.41
N LEU A 579 8.80 59.34 5.91
CA LEU A 579 9.25 58.12 5.22
C LEU A 579 8.48 57.88 3.91
N VAL A 580 7.17 58.12 3.90
CA VAL A 580 6.33 57.92 2.70
C VAL A 580 6.57 59.02 1.66
N LEU A 581 6.78 60.27 2.10
CA LEU A 581 7.03 61.42 1.22
C LEU A 581 8.43 61.44 0.60
N ALA A 582 9.41 60.75 1.21
CA ALA A 582 10.80 60.73 0.72
C ALA A 582 10.96 60.05 -0.66
N ALA A 583 10.08 59.13 -1.03
CA ALA A 583 10.09 58.46 -2.34
C ALA A 583 8.67 58.01 -2.77
N PRO A 584 7.81 58.93 -3.26
CA PRO A 584 6.41 58.64 -3.53
C PRO A 584 6.16 57.55 -4.60
N SER A 585 7.10 57.38 -5.54
CA SER A 585 7.07 56.35 -6.60
C SER A 585 7.75 55.04 -6.21
N ALA A 586 8.30 54.95 -5.00
CA ALA A 586 9.05 53.79 -4.48
C ALA A 586 8.94 53.71 -2.94
N VAL A 587 7.71 53.77 -2.41
CA VAL A 587 7.46 53.75 -0.96
C VAL A 587 7.94 52.42 -0.36
N GLY A 588 9.07 52.47 0.34
CA GLY A 588 9.66 51.31 1.04
C GLY A 588 8.80 50.80 2.21
N SER A 589 9.20 49.67 2.80
CA SER A 589 8.59 49.16 4.03
C SER A 589 8.85 50.09 5.22
N ASN A 590 7.94 50.14 6.17
CA ASN A 590 8.14 50.90 7.41
C ASN A 590 9.04 50.08 8.35
N GLY A 591 10.30 50.47 8.50
CA GLY A 591 11.29 49.75 9.29
C GLY A 591 10.89 49.59 10.77
N ASP A 592 10.24 50.58 11.37
CA ASP A 592 9.79 50.49 12.77
C ASP A 592 8.69 49.43 12.94
N VAL A 593 7.72 49.38 12.02
CA VAL A 593 6.63 48.40 12.05
C VAL A 593 7.12 47.00 11.70
N GLN A 594 8.02 46.87 10.72
CA GLN A 594 8.62 45.58 10.34
C GLN A 594 9.48 44.99 11.47
N ASN A 595 10.29 45.81 12.14
CA ASN A 595 11.07 45.36 13.29
C ASN A 595 10.16 44.88 14.43
N LEU A 596 9.08 45.62 14.73
CA LEU A 596 8.09 45.19 15.70
C LEU A 596 7.36 43.91 15.28
N LEU A 597 7.05 43.74 14.00
CA LEU A 597 6.39 42.55 13.47
C LEU A 597 7.24 41.30 13.72
N THR A 598 8.55 41.37 13.46
CA THR A 598 9.50 40.28 13.73
C THR A 598 9.56 39.96 15.22
N VAL A 599 9.79 40.97 16.07
CA VAL A 599 9.91 40.79 17.52
C VAL A 599 8.61 40.21 18.12
N VAL A 600 7.45 40.71 17.71
CA VAL A 600 6.15 40.19 18.15
C VAL A 600 5.94 38.76 17.65
N GLY A 601 6.31 38.44 16.41
CA GLY A 601 6.23 37.09 15.88
C GLY A 601 7.02 36.10 16.74
N ASP A 602 8.30 36.36 16.95
CA ASP A 602 9.18 35.49 17.73
C ASP A 602 8.65 35.26 19.16
N GLU A 603 8.19 36.34 19.82
CA GLU A 603 7.69 36.26 21.18
C GLU A 603 6.31 35.58 21.28
N VAL A 604 5.42 35.76 20.29
CA VAL A 604 4.14 35.03 20.23
C VAL A 604 4.37 33.54 20.01
N ALA A 605 5.26 33.16 19.09
CA ALA A 605 5.61 31.76 18.84
C ALA A 605 6.22 31.08 20.08
N ARG A 606 7.11 31.80 20.78
CA ARG A 606 7.71 31.34 22.03
C ARG A 606 6.65 31.16 23.12
N LEU A 607 5.77 32.13 23.31
CA LEU A 607 4.68 32.08 24.28
C LEU A 607 3.75 30.90 24.03
N MET A 608 3.35 30.66 22.78
CA MET A 608 2.50 29.53 22.40
C MET A 608 3.18 28.19 22.71
N SER A 609 4.46 28.06 22.38
CA SER A 609 5.25 26.86 22.68
C SER A 609 5.36 26.62 24.19
N SER A 610 5.57 27.67 24.99
CA SER A 610 5.57 27.59 26.46
C SER A 610 4.23 27.13 27.01
N ILE A 611 3.12 27.69 26.51
CA ILE A 611 1.76 27.30 26.94
C ILE A 611 1.48 25.83 26.60
N GLN A 612 1.83 25.37 25.40
CA GLN A 612 1.63 23.98 24.97
C GLN A 612 2.42 22.99 25.84
N LEU A 613 3.67 23.31 26.18
CA LEU A 613 4.49 22.47 27.06
C LEU A 613 3.86 22.38 28.46
N LEU A 614 3.37 23.49 29.01
CA LEU A 614 2.71 23.51 30.32
C LEU A 614 1.38 22.75 30.32
N GLN A 615 0.61 22.83 29.23
CA GLN A 615 -0.61 22.02 29.07
C GLN A 615 -0.31 20.53 29.09
N LEU A 616 0.68 20.08 28.32
CA LEU A 616 1.11 18.69 28.31
C LEU A 616 1.64 18.25 29.68
N TRP A 617 2.43 19.12 30.33
CA TRP A 617 2.91 18.88 31.68
C TRP A 617 1.76 18.67 32.67
N ILE A 618 0.75 19.54 32.70
CA ILE A 618 -0.43 19.39 33.57
C ILE A 618 -1.18 18.08 33.26
N GLN A 619 -1.42 17.79 31.98
CA GLN A 619 -2.16 16.59 31.56
C GLN A 619 -1.48 15.29 32.00
N LEU A 620 -0.15 15.23 31.97
CA LEU A 620 0.61 14.05 32.41
C LEU A 620 0.64 13.88 33.94
N GLN A 621 0.20 14.89 34.71
CA GLN A 621 0.06 14.86 36.16
C GLN A 621 -1.37 14.52 36.62
N VAL A 622 -2.33 14.37 35.69
CA VAL A 622 -3.70 13.98 36.04
C VAL A 622 -3.73 12.52 36.46
N PRO A 623 -4.19 12.18 37.69
CA PRO A 623 -4.25 10.80 38.16
C PRO A 623 -5.34 10.01 37.44
N LYS A 624 -5.31 8.67 37.56
CA LYS A 624 -6.41 7.82 37.10
C LYS A 624 -7.73 8.23 37.77
N VAL A 625 -8.81 8.13 37.00
CA VAL A 625 -10.17 8.33 37.51
C VAL A 625 -10.52 7.15 38.41
N GLU A 626 -10.63 7.41 39.70
CA GLU A 626 -10.98 6.45 40.75
C GLU A 626 -11.92 7.17 41.73
N ASP A 627 -12.76 6.44 42.45
CA ASP A 627 -13.74 7.03 43.37
C ASP A 627 -13.06 7.73 44.57
N GLY A 628 -13.00 9.07 44.54
CA GLY A 628 -12.59 9.89 45.71
C GLY A 628 -11.85 11.19 45.40
N ASN A 629 -12.07 12.20 46.25
CA ASN A 629 -11.48 13.56 46.32
C ASN A 629 -11.02 14.20 44.99
N ASN A 630 -11.98 14.74 44.23
CA ASN A 630 -11.77 15.37 42.92
C ASN A 630 -11.28 16.84 42.98
N PHE A 631 -11.10 17.43 44.16
CA PHE A 631 -10.80 18.87 44.26
C PHE A 631 -9.49 19.28 43.56
N GLY A 632 -8.42 18.49 43.70
CA GLY A 632 -7.15 18.77 43.02
C GLY A 632 -7.22 18.60 41.50
N VAL A 633 -8.05 17.66 41.02
CA VAL A 633 -8.27 17.43 39.58
C VAL A 633 -9.03 18.60 38.95
N GLU A 634 -10.00 19.18 39.66
CA GLU A 634 -10.68 20.40 39.20
C GLU A 634 -9.74 21.61 39.14
N VAL A 635 -8.75 21.72 40.04
CA VAL A 635 -7.70 22.76 39.97
C VAL A 635 -6.78 22.53 38.76
N GLN A 636 -6.38 21.29 38.47
CA GLN A 636 -5.62 20.95 37.26
C GLN A 636 -6.41 21.31 36.00
N LYS A 637 -7.71 20.99 35.96
CA LYS A 637 -8.61 21.31 34.86
C LYS A 637 -8.79 22.81 34.68
N TYR A 638 -8.91 23.58 35.75
CA TYR A 638 -8.95 25.05 35.72
C TYR A 638 -7.68 25.63 35.09
N ALA A 639 -6.50 25.20 35.57
CA ALA A 639 -5.22 25.67 35.03
C ALA A 639 -5.07 25.30 33.55
N TYR A 640 -5.38 24.06 33.18
CA TYR A 640 -5.33 23.59 31.80
C TYR A 640 -6.27 24.38 30.87
N THR A 641 -7.51 24.63 31.31
CA THR A 641 -8.52 25.35 30.52
C THR A 641 -8.11 26.81 30.32
N THR A 642 -7.59 27.45 31.36
CA THR A 642 -7.04 28.82 31.28
C THR A 642 -5.91 28.92 30.25
N LEU A 643 -4.99 27.94 30.25
CA LEU A 643 -3.92 27.87 29.26
C LEU A 643 -4.44 27.61 27.84
N LYS A 644 -5.49 26.79 27.71
CA LYS A 644 -6.12 26.49 26.42
C LYS A 644 -6.72 27.73 25.78
N GLU A 645 -7.49 28.49 26.54
CA GLU A 645 -8.09 29.74 26.09
C GLU A 645 -7.01 30.78 25.70
N ALA A 646 -5.92 30.83 26.46
CA ALA A 646 -4.78 31.67 26.12
C ALA A 646 -4.14 31.23 24.79
N LEU A 647 -3.90 29.94 24.57
CA LEU A 647 -3.34 29.43 23.32
C LEU A 647 -4.21 29.79 22.11
N GLU A 648 -5.54 29.59 22.22
CA GLU A 648 -6.49 29.93 21.15
C GLU A 648 -6.50 31.44 20.85
N LYS A 649 -6.39 32.29 21.88
CA LYS A 649 -6.25 33.74 21.71
C LYS A 649 -4.97 34.08 20.95
N TRP A 650 -3.83 33.50 21.32
CA TRP A 650 -2.52 33.83 20.73
C TRP A 650 -2.35 33.25 19.32
N GLN A 651 -2.98 32.13 19.02
CA GLN A 651 -3.07 31.60 17.65
C GLN A 651 -3.75 32.62 16.72
N LYS A 652 -4.86 33.25 17.15
CA LYS A 652 -5.52 34.29 16.34
C LYS A 652 -4.63 35.52 16.12
N VAL A 653 -3.84 35.89 17.11
CA VAL A 653 -2.87 36.99 16.97
C VAL A 653 -1.80 36.61 15.95
N TRP A 654 -1.22 35.41 16.07
CA TRP A 654 -0.24 34.86 15.13
C TRP A 654 -0.74 34.87 13.68
N ASP A 655 -1.94 34.33 13.46
CA ASP A 655 -2.54 34.27 12.13
C ASP A 655 -2.73 35.67 11.52
N SER A 656 -3.07 36.67 12.35
CA SER A 656 -3.27 38.05 11.90
C SER A 656 -1.97 38.82 11.59
N LEU A 657 -0.79 38.34 12.01
CA LEU A 657 0.46 39.08 11.81
C LEU A 657 0.78 39.30 10.31
N ALA A 658 0.40 38.36 9.44
CA ALA A 658 0.61 38.47 8.00
C ALA A 658 -0.24 39.58 7.34
N ASP A 659 -1.34 40.01 7.97
CA ASP A 659 -2.30 40.94 7.39
C ASP A 659 -1.70 42.34 7.17
N TYR A 660 -0.71 42.75 7.96
CA TYR A 660 -0.05 44.04 7.78
C TYR A 660 0.61 44.15 6.40
N SER A 661 1.40 43.15 6.03
CA SER A 661 2.14 43.14 4.77
C SER A 661 1.18 43.17 3.58
N ALA A 662 0.07 42.42 3.65
CA ALA A 662 -0.96 42.40 2.60
C ALA A 662 -1.73 43.74 2.52
N ALA A 663 -2.19 44.27 3.66
CA ALA A 663 -2.94 45.52 3.73
C ALA A 663 -2.08 46.71 3.27
N ARG A 664 -0.80 46.73 3.65
CA ARG A 664 0.12 47.79 3.26
C ARG A 664 0.51 47.73 1.79
N ALA A 665 0.76 46.54 1.23
CA ALA A 665 0.99 46.38 -0.20
C ALA A 665 -0.18 46.96 -1.02
N THR A 666 -1.41 46.61 -0.64
CA THR A 666 -2.64 47.14 -1.27
C THR A 666 -2.75 48.66 -1.15
N ALA A 667 -2.41 49.23 0.01
CA ALA A 667 -2.48 50.67 0.24
C ALA A 667 -1.43 51.43 -0.60
N VAL A 668 -0.21 50.88 -0.73
CA VAL A 668 0.88 51.44 -1.55
C VAL A 668 0.57 51.32 -3.05
N GLU A 669 -0.01 50.21 -3.52
CA GLU A 669 -0.46 50.07 -4.91
C GLU A 669 -1.47 51.14 -5.31
N LYS A 670 -2.38 51.52 -4.41
CA LYS A 670 -3.35 52.60 -4.65
C LYS A 670 -2.70 53.98 -4.76
N ILE A 671 -1.57 54.22 -4.09
CA ILE A 671 -0.75 55.43 -4.28
C ILE A 671 -0.14 55.41 -5.69
N ASN A 672 0.49 54.29 -6.06
CA ASN A 672 1.19 54.14 -7.34
C ASN A 672 0.23 54.19 -8.55
N ALA A 673 -0.98 53.63 -8.44
CA ALA A 673 -2.01 53.63 -9.48
C ALA A 673 -2.59 55.03 -9.74
N LYS A 674 -2.74 55.86 -8.70
CA LYS A 674 -3.20 57.25 -8.85
C LYS A 674 -2.14 58.13 -9.53
N LEU A 675 -0.86 57.96 -9.17
CA LEU A 675 0.27 58.67 -9.78
C LEU A 675 0.47 58.33 -11.26
N SER A 676 0.14 57.10 -11.70
CA SER A 676 0.30 56.66 -13.09
C SER A 676 -0.88 57.05 -14.01
N SER A 677 -2.06 57.37 -13.46
CA SER A 677 -3.22 57.82 -14.22
C SER A 677 -3.11 59.25 -14.78
N GLU A 678 -2.12 60.03 -14.33
CA GLU A 678 -1.89 61.42 -14.76
C GLU A 678 -1.03 61.54 -16.03
N THR A 679 -0.49 60.43 -16.58
CA THR A 679 0.37 60.46 -17.77
C THR A 679 -0.18 59.55 -18.87
N SER A 680 -1.04 60.07 -19.74
CA SER A 680 -1.44 59.36 -20.97
C SER A 680 -1.45 60.31 -22.17
N THR A 681 -0.70 59.97 -23.23
CA THR A 681 -0.64 60.71 -24.50
C THR A 681 -1.12 59.81 -25.63
N THR A 682 -2.15 60.22 -26.40
CA THR A 682 -2.67 59.46 -27.56
C THR A 682 -2.13 60.06 -28.86
N THR A 683 -1.73 59.21 -29.83
CA THR A 683 -1.17 59.64 -31.12
C THR A 683 -2.04 59.13 -32.27
N THR A 684 -2.40 59.98 -33.23
CA THR A 684 -3.15 59.59 -34.45
C THR A 684 -2.40 60.07 -35.70
N ALA A 685 -2.32 59.26 -36.76
CA ALA A 685 -1.62 59.58 -38.00
C ALA A 685 -2.58 59.48 -39.22
N THR A 686 -2.43 60.40 -40.18
CA THR A 686 -3.19 60.42 -41.45
C THR A 686 -2.29 60.90 -42.59
N SER A 687 -2.45 60.35 -43.81
CA SER A 687 -1.67 60.71 -45.01
C SER A 687 -2.51 60.83 -46.29
N SER A 688 -2.04 61.71 -47.20
CA SER A 688 -2.22 61.82 -48.68
C SER A 688 -2.32 63.32 -49.08
N LYS A 689 -1.97 63.85 -50.27
CA LYS A 689 -1.07 63.55 -51.43
C LYS A 689 -1.13 64.80 -52.36
N GLY A 690 -0.02 65.30 -52.94
CA GLY A 690 -0.08 66.01 -54.24
C GLY A 690 0.81 67.24 -54.49
N GLY A 691 1.86 67.09 -55.31
CA GLY A 691 2.30 68.13 -56.29
C GLY A 691 3.79 68.53 -56.36
N LYS A 692 4.60 67.79 -57.15
CA LYS A 692 5.87 68.14 -57.86
C LYS A 692 7.00 68.88 -57.10
N ASP A 693 7.91 68.11 -56.50
CA ASP A 693 9.28 67.84 -57.01
C ASP A 693 10.09 67.17 -55.88
N GLY A 694 10.62 65.96 -56.13
CA GLY A 694 11.73 65.35 -55.38
C GLY A 694 11.54 64.95 -53.90
N ASP A 695 11.12 63.70 -53.71
CA ASP A 695 11.43 62.73 -52.61
C ASP A 695 10.85 62.85 -51.17
N GLU A 696 10.34 61.68 -50.73
CA GLU A 696 9.94 61.15 -49.40
C GLU A 696 8.79 61.79 -48.55
N ASP A 697 7.79 60.93 -48.23
CA ASP A 697 6.60 61.16 -47.38
C ASP A 697 6.96 61.65 -45.96
N LYS A 698 6.39 62.79 -45.53
CA LYS A 698 6.41 63.24 -44.12
C LYS A 698 4.99 63.26 -43.53
N SER A 699 4.69 62.34 -42.62
CA SER A 699 3.51 62.40 -41.76
C SER A 699 3.69 63.49 -40.70
N VAL A 700 2.73 64.40 -40.54
CA VAL A 700 2.72 65.40 -39.47
C VAL A 700 1.94 64.84 -38.26
N THR A 701 2.60 64.74 -37.12
CA THR A 701 2.00 64.37 -35.83
C THR A 701 1.60 65.63 -35.08
N ALA A 702 0.31 65.86 -34.84
CA ALA A 702 -0.16 66.93 -33.96
C ALA A 702 -0.47 66.35 -32.57
N LYS A 703 0.28 66.78 -31.54
CA LYS A 703 -0.07 66.56 -30.13
C LYS A 703 -1.05 67.65 -29.68
N VAL A 704 -2.21 67.26 -29.18
CA VAL A 704 -3.11 68.15 -28.43
C VAL A 704 -2.97 67.77 -26.96
N ASP A 705 -2.25 68.59 -26.20
CA ASP A 705 -2.20 68.47 -24.75
C ASP A 705 -3.43 69.14 -24.17
N LYS A 706 -4.40 68.33 -23.72
CA LYS A 706 -5.57 68.80 -22.98
C LYS A 706 -5.16 68.97 -21.52
N GLN A 707 -4.78 70.17 -21.11
CA GLN A 707 -4.68 70.51 -19.69
C GLN A 707 -6.10 70.54 -19.10
N SER A 708 -6.44 69.57 -18.25
CA SER A 708 -7.50 69.75 -17.25
C SER A 708 -6.86 69.96 -15.89
N SER A 709 -7.03 71.18 -15.38
CA SER A 709 -6.70 71.59 -14.02
C SER A 709 -7.71 71.05 -13.00
N ILE A 710 -7.18 70.74 -11.78
CA ILE A 710 -7.83 70.42 -10.49
C ILE A 710 -8.00 68.89 -10.24
N GLY A 711 -7.43 68.26 -9.20
CA GLY A 711 -6.88 68.82 -7.96
C GLY A 711 -5.87 67.93 -7.20
N THR A 712 -4.99 68.63 -6.48
CA THR A 712 -3.82 68.17 -5.71
C THR A 712 -4.14 67.38 -4.43
N GLN A 713 -5.41 67.10 -4.11
CA GLN A 713 -5.82 66.46 -2.85
C GLN A 713 -5.70 64.92 -2.86
N ALA A 714 -5.69 64.27 -4.04
CA ALA A 714 -5.73 62.81 -4.12
C ALA A 714 -4.42 62.10 -3.70
N GLY A 715 -3.30 62.84 -3.61
CA GLY A 715 -1.99 62.35 -3.15
C GLY A 715 -1.78 62.47 -1.64
N GLU A 716 -2.23 63.56 -1.01
CA GLU A 716 -2.10 63.78 0.44
C GLU A 716 -2.96 62.78 1.24
N ASP A 717 -4.20 62.54 0.83
CA ASP A 717 -5.09 61.57 1.49
C ASP A 717 -4.58 60.12 1.36
N ALA A 718 -3.94 59.79 0.25
CA ALA A 718 -3.40 58.45 0.02
C ALA A 718 -2.12 58.20 0.85
N VAL A 719 -1.25 59.21 0.97
CA VAL A 719 -0.11 59.20 1.90
C VAL A 719 -0.61 59.11 3.35
N ALA A 720 -1.61 59.92 3.72
CA ALA A 720 -2.24 59.86 5.04
C ALA A 720 -2.82 58.47 5.33
N ALA A 721 -3.44 57.81 4.36
CA ALA A 721 -3.97 56.45 4.53
C ALA A 721 -2.89 55.40 4.84
N VAL A 722 -1.73 55.45 4.18
CA VAL A 722 -0.60 54.53 4.48
C VAL A 722 0.02 54.86 5.84
N VAL A 723 0.17 56.14 6.16
CA VAL A 723 0.69 56.59 7.46
C VAL A 723 -0.22 56.16 8.61
N GLU A 724 -1.53 56.36 8.49
CA GLU A 724 -2.50 55.93 9.51
C GLU A 724 -2.57 54.40 9.63
N LEU A 725 -2.41 53.67 8.51
CA LEU A 725 -2.29 52.22 8.53
C LEU A 725 -1.04 51.77 9.30
N ASP A 726 0.12 52.38 9.03
CA ASP A 726 1.38 52.09 9.73
C ASP A 726 1.30 52.42 11.23
N ILE A 727 0.68 53.55 11.60
CA ILE A 727 0.43 53.91 13.01
C ILE A 727 -0.49 52.89 13.68
N LYS A 728 -1.61 52.54 13.03
CA LYS A 728 -2.56 51.55 13.55
C LYS A 728 -1.86 50.22 13.84
N TRP A 729 -1.04 49.75 12.90
CA TRP A 729 -0.31 48.50 13.04
C TRP A 729 0.81 48.58 14.06
N TYR A 730 1.56 49.69 14.13
CA TYR A 730 2.53 49.93 15.21
C TYR A 730 1.88 49.78 16.59
N PHE A 731 0.73 50.42 16.82
CA PHE A 731 0.03 50.32 18.11
C PHE A 731 -0.60 48.94 18.35
N ASN A 732 -1.06 48.25 17.30
CA ASN A 732 -1.56 46.88 17.44
C ASN A 732 -0.44 45.91 17.84
N LEU A 733 0.74 46.02 17.21
CA LEU A 733 1.90 45.20 17.50
C LEU A 733 2.49 45.54 18.89
N ALA A 734 2.55 46.82 19.26
CA ALA A 734 2.95 47.23 20.61
C ALA A 734 2.01 46.64 21.68
N ARG A 735 0.69 46.69 21.44
CA ARG A 735 -0.32 46.08 22.33
C ARG A 735 -0.20 44.55 22.36
N ALA A 736 0.13 43.91 21.24
CA ALA A 736 0.38 42.47 21.19
C ALA A 736 1.60 42.11 22.04
N LEU A 737 2.70 42.86 21.94
CA LEU A 737 3.91 42.62 22.75
C LEU A 737 3.67 42.81 24.25
N GLU A 738 2.89 43.84 24.62
CA GLU A 738 2.39 44.03 26.00
C GLU A 738 1.53 42.86 26.45
N GLY A 739 0.63 42.40 25.58
CA GLY A 739 -0.18 41.23 25.86
C GLY A 739 0.66 39.98 26.08
N VAL A 740 1.77 39.80 25.35
CA VAL A 740 2.68 38.65 25.54
C VAL A 740 3.30 38.69 26.94
N ARG A 741 3.83 39.85 27.35
CA ARG A 741 4.34 40.08 28.72
C ARG A 741 3.27 39.75 29.77
N ASP A 742 2.06 40.29 29.59
CA ASP A 742 0.96 40.10 30.54
C ASP A 742 0.52 38.64 30.58
N GLN A 743 0.54 37.94 29.45
CA GLN A 743 0.23 36.53 29.39
C GLN A 743 1.29 35.69 30.12
N TYR A 744 2.58 35.98 29.95
CA TYR A 744 3.61 35.31 30.75
C TYR A 744 3.39 35.51 32.25
N ALA A 745 3.01 36.72 32.67
CA ALA A 745 2.72 37.02 34.08
C ALA A 745 1.49 36.24 34.59
N VAL A 746 0.40 36.23 33.83
CA VAL A 746 -0.83 35.47 34.16
C VAL A 746 -0.55 33.97 34.22
N THR A 747 0.17 33.43 33.23
CA THR A 747 0.57 32.01 33.20
C THR A 747 1.44 31.67 34.41
N THR A 748 2.40 32.53 34.78
CA THR A 748 3.23 32.35 35.98
C THR A 748 2.38 32.31 37.24
N ASP A 749 1.46 33.26 37.39
CA ASP A 749 0.59 33.39 38.56
C ASP A 749 -0.35 32.19 38.72
N VAL A 750 -1.02 31.79 37.62
CA VAL A 750 -1.95 30.65 37.60
C VAL A 750 -1.24 29.37 37.98
N ILE A 751 -0.06 29.08 37.42
CA ILE A 751 0.65 27.84 37.74
C ILE A 751 1.25 27.89 39.14
N THR A 752 1.86 29.00 39.55
CA THR A 752 2.52 29.10 40.86
C THR A 752 1.53 28.98 42.01
N LYS A 753 0.38 29.67 41.95
CA LYS A 753 -0.67 29.60 42.98
C LYS A 753 -1.25 28.19 43.15
N ASN A 754 -1.29 27.42 42.06
CA ASN A 754 -1.90 26.11 42.03
C ASN A 754 -0.88 24.96 42.01
N LYS A 755 0.42 25.25 42.10
CA LYS A 755 1.50 24.30 41.85
C LYS A 755 1.39 23.02 42.66
N GLU A 756 1.16 23.13 43.97
CA GLU A 756 1.05 21.97 44.86
C GLU A 756 -0.12 21.06 44.46
N LYS A 757 -1.23 21.62 43.98
CA LYS A 757 -2.39 20.85 43.52
C LYS A 757 -2.23 20.33 42.09
N ILE A 758 -1.40 20.99 41.28
CA ILE A 758 -1.05 20.50 39.95
C ILE A 758 -0.11 19.29 40.04
N GLU A 759 0.90 19.34 40.91
CA GLU A 759 1.88 18.25 41.10
C GLU A 759 1.34 17.12 41.99
N LEU A 760 0.51 17.45 42.99
CA LEU A 760 -0.02 16.50 43.97
C LEU A 760 -1.52 16.76 44.23
N PRO A 761 -2.41 16.43 43.26
CA PRO A 761 -3.84 16.74 43.35
C PRO A 761 -4.52 16.09 44.56
N ARG A 762 -4.05 14.91 45.01
CA ARG A 762 -4.57 14.18 46.18
C ARG A 762 -3.89 14.54 47.52
N GLY A 763 -2.85 15.39 47.51
CA GLY A 763 -2.08 15.77 48.72
C GLY A 763 -0.95 14.80 49.10
N LYS A 764 -0.12 15.18 50.06
CA LYS A 764 1.13 14.47 50.42
C LYS A 764 0.95 13.13 51.19
N ASN A 765 -0.25 12.80 51.65
CA ASN A 765 -0.49 11.66 52.54
C ASN A 765 -0.82 10.31 51.85
N ASP A 766 -0.99 10.27 50.53
CA ASP A 766 -1.41 9.05 49.80
C ASP A 766 -0.25 8.11 49.39
N ARG A 767 1.00 8.41 49.76
CA ARG A 767 2.14 7.51 49.49
C ARG A 767 2.27 6.33 50.47
N ALA A 768 1.37 6.17 51.44
CA ALA A 768 1.43 5.08 52.42
C ALA A 768 0.83 3.73 51.95
N GLY A 769 0.37 3.62 50.70
CA GLY A 769 -0.30 2.41 50.19
C GLY A 769 0.57 1.40 49.43
N PHE A 770 1.86 1.66 49.19
CA PHE A 770 2.76 0.76 48.48
C PHE A 770 3.80 0.16 49.43
N ASN A 771 3.35 -0.74 50.30
CA ASN A 771 4.16 -1.82 50.93
C ASN A 771 3.27 -2.65 51.87
N MET A 772 2.40 -3.47 51.28
CA MET A 772 1.94 -4.76 51.83
C MET A 772 0.95 -5.33 50.82
N PHE A 773 1.42 -6.24 49.97
CA PHE A 773 0.85 -7.55 49.63
C PHE A 773 1.68 -8.19 48.53
#